data_AF-A0A956RUW2-F1
#
_entry.id   AF-A0A956RUW2-F1
#
_cell.length_a   1.000
_cell.length_b   1.000
_cell.length_c   1.000
_cell.angle_alpha   90.00
_cell.angle_beta   90.00
_cell.angle_gamma   90.00
#
_symmetry.space_group_name_H-M   'P 1'
#
loop_
_entity.id
_entity.type
_entity.pdbx_description
1 polymer ?
#
loop_
_entity_poly.entity_id
_entity_poly.type
_entity_poly.pdbx_seq_one_letter_code
_entity_poly.pdbx_strand_id
1 'polypeptide(L)'
;MHFRMREILLVSSQYNLFLLEEDGHMYEFLREEYYQLNLTHTPEIIRVSSGRRALELLQDENRFDMIITTAHSTEIAVTDFAENAKKIKPDIPIVHLVFDTSEFNPRLVSSEHNPFDRIFTWTGDFRLIISIIKAIEDARNVDRDVQRAGVQVILLVEDNIRFYSSYLPLIYSELLQQSQLLMEQGINLQHKFLRMRARPKILLATNYEEACDYFEKYEEYILGVISDINYMRNGQRDEEAGLHFARYVKSHKSDIPILLQSNNTEHRSKAYEIGASFLNKGSKHLLRDMRKFAFDNLGFGDFIFRTESGEEVGRADGLNSLLRCLKTVPSESIKYHADRNHFSTWLKARREFWLAFKLRPRRISHYENVEDLREDLVSSLTLYISLQSRGILVDFNKKHFNPDYGFARIGAGSIGGKARGLSFLNLLVNTNDLYNKFENVNIRVPAALILGTNIFDEFMETNNLQSTALDIQNDHYLNEIFLKSKFPEHVTDQLRSYLNIVNQPLAVRSSSLLEDSQYFPFAGVYDTFMIANNEQSLSTRLEHLVSAIKLVYASTYCKRARNYIKYTSFRNEEERMAIVIQSLVGNTYGDYFYPEISGVAKSFNYYSVSPQNPEDGIVSAALGMGKTVVEGENCLTFCPAFPKHVNQLNTVDQALYNNQREFYAINLKRNGMSTMDDLVRLPLSEAEKQRSLGYVASTFSHENQAIYDGTSRQGQRLITLAPVLKQEIFPLPEILQTVLKIGKRGMGNDIEIEFAVRFSKEKDQPDEFCLLQMRPVARRSEHVHVEFSSSHKDETLCYSDQVLGNGIVNDIQDIVVIDRDTFDRSQTRKIAQEVKHYNEVLTEQNIPYLLITLGRLGSFDPWLGVPVHWEEIAGVKAIIESGIREMVIEPSQASHFFQNVSSFKIGYFTINPLNKKHFLNWKWLAAQNDQSRLDFVRHIHLQQPLNVSINGRKNNGKISFA
;
A
#
# COMPACT_ATOMS: atom_id res chain seq x y z
N MET A 1 -25.55 -7.54 -9.46
CA MET A 1 -25.01 -6.16 -9.48
C MET A 1 -25.86 -5.29 -8.56
N HIS A 2 -25.40 -4.08 -8.18
CA HIS A 2 -26.20 -3.19 -7.31
C HIS A 2 -27.23 -2.50 -8.20
N PHE A 3 -28.49 -2.47 -7.80
CA PHE A 3 -29.54 -1.85 -8.59
C PHE A 3 -29.33 -0.33 -8.54
N ARG A 4 -29.34 0.31 -9.71
CA ARG A 4 -29.14 1.76 -9.83
C ARG A 4 -30.00 2.28 -10.95
N MET A 5 -30.69 3.39 -10.71
CA MET A 5 -31.46 4.06 -11.74
C MET A 5 -30.51 4.72 -12.74
N ARG A 6 -30.65 4.38 -14.02
CA ARG A 6 -29.89 4.97 -15.12
C ARG A 6 -30.79 5.82 -15.99
N GLU A 7 -31.96 5.31 -16.36
CA GLU A 7 -32.87 6.01 -17.26
C GLU A 7 -34.29 6.04 -16.69
N ILE A 8 -34.86 7.24 -16.62
CA ILE A 8 -36.18 7.51 -16.05
C ILE A 8 -37.06 8.11 -17.13
N LEU A 9 -38.24 7.52 -17.35
CA LEU A 9 -39.25 8.05 -18.24
C LEU A 9 -40.18 8.98 -17.47
N LEU A 10 -40.09 10.29 -17.72
CA LEU A 10 -40.97 11.31 -17.15
C LEU A 10 -42.13 11.61 -18.11
N VAL A 11 -43.32 11.17 -17.74
CA VAL A 11 -44.57 11.34 -18.51
C VAL A 11 -45.38 12.48 -17.91
N SER A 12 -45.31 13.65 -18.53
CA SER A 12 -45.93 14.86 -17.99
C SER A 12 -46.38 15.79 -19.10
N SER A 13 -47.51 16.48 -18.92
CA SER A 13 -47.92 17.54 -19.85
C SER A 13 -46.84 18.62 -19.96
N GLN A 14 -46.81 19.36 -21.08
CA GLN A 14 -45.85 20.45 -21.26
C GLN A 14 -45.96 21.51 -20.15
N TYR A 15 -47.18 21.79 -19.68
CA TYR A 15 -47.40 22.74 -18.59
C TYR A 15 -46.92 22.22 -17.23
N ASN A 16 -47.21 20.96 -16.90
CA ASN A 16 -46.71 20.36 -15.65
C ASN A 16 -45.19 20.22 -15.68
N LEU A 17 -44.61 19.93 -16.85
CA LEU A 17 -43.16 19.91 -17.01
C LEU A 17 -42.56 21.30 -16.73
N PHE A 18 -43.19 22.37 -17.23
CA PHE A 18 -42.81 23.74 -16.90
C PHE A 18 -42.92 24.04 -15.39
N LEU A 19 -43.93 23.52 -14.70
CA LEU A 19 -44.04 23.68 -13.23
C LEU A 19 -42.96 22.91 -12.44
N LEU A 20 -42.43 21.83 -12.99
CA LEU A 20 -41.27 21.13 -12.41
C LEU A 20 -39.95 21.86 -12.72
N GLU A 21 -39.94 22.68 -13.77
CA GLU A 21 -38.81 23.45 -14.27
C GLU A 21 -38.93 24.92 -13.87
N GLU A 22 -38.50 25.30 -12.66
CA GLU A 22 -38.18 26.71 -12.42
C GLU A 22 -37.13 27.15 -13.46
N ASP A 23 -37.57 27.92 -14.47
CA ASP A 23 -36.79 28.48 -15.57
C ASP A 23 -35.98 27.49 -16.44
N GLY A 24 -36.39 26.22 -16.56
CA GLY A 24 -35.73 25.25 -17.46
C GLY A 24 -34.47 24.57 -16.90
N HIS A 25 -34.13 24.82 -15.64
CA HIS A 25 -32.87 24.38 -15.02
C HIS A 25 -32.99 23.11 -14.17
N MET A 26 -34.15 22.45 -14.09
CA MET A 26 -34.34 21.25 -13.22
C MET A 26 -33.29 20.16 -13.44
N TYR A 27 -32.96 19.85 -14.69
CA TYR A 27 -31.93 18.85 -15.00
C TYR A 27 -30.53 19.34 -14.64
N GLU A 28 -30.27 20.64 -14.75
CA GLU A 28 -29.01 21.26 -14.32
C GLU A 28 -28.87 21.24 -12.80
N PHE A 29 -29.91 21.59 -12.05
CA PHE A 29 -29.92 21.49 -10.58
C PHE A 29 -29.79 20.04 -10.11
N LEU A 30 -30.41 19.08 -10.79
CA LEU A 30 -30.21 17.66 -10.50
C LEU A 30 -28.76 17.23 -10.77
N ARG A 31 -28.14 17.68 -11.87
CA ARG A 31 -26.72 17.38 -12.13
C ARG A 31 -25.79 18.07 -11.14
N GLU A 32 -26.05 19.32 -10.81
CA GLU A 32 -25.28 20.09 -9.86
C GLU A 32 -25.36 19.45 -8.48
N GLU A 33 -26.54 19.08 -8.00
CA GLU A 33 -26.71 18.40 -6.72
C GLU A 33 -26.02 17.02 -6.72
N TYR A 34 -26.12 16.25 -7.81
CA TYR A 34 -25.38 14.98 -7.92
C TYR A 34 -23.86 15.17 -7.93
N TYR A 35 -23.38 16.23 -8.58
CA TYR A 35 -21.96 16.60 -8.62
C TYR A 35 -21.47 17.07 -7.25
N GLN A 36 -22.19 18.02 -6.64
CA GLN A 36 -21.95 18.51 -5.29
C GLN A 36 -21.91 17.35 -4.31
N LEU A 37 -22.82 16.36 -4.44
CA LEU A 37 -22.91 15.17 -3.61
C LEU A 37 -21.92 14.03 -3.99
N ASN A 38 -21.02 14.23 -4.95
CA ASN A 38 -20.06 13.24 -5.47
C ASN A 38 -20.71 11.89 -5.88
N LEU A 39 -21.94 11.94 -6.37
CA LEU A 39 -22.66 10.76 -6.85
C LEU A 39 -22.15 10.38 -8.25
N THR A 40 -21.57 9.19 -8.36
CA THR A 40 -20.88 8.70 -9.58
C THR A 40 -21.69 8.67 -10.89
N HIS A 41 -23.02 8.79 -10.86
CA HIS A 41 -23.87 8.76 -12.06
C HIS A 41 -25.19 9.49 -11.78
N THR A 42 -25.50 10.50 -12.59
CA THR A 42 -26.81 11.16 -12.63
C THR A 42 -27.71 10.40 -13.60
N PRO A 43 -28.90 9.95 -13.20
CA PRO A 43 -29.82 9.29 -14.12
C PRO A 43 -30.27 10.25 -15.22
N GLU A 44 -30.39 9.74 -16.44
CA GLU A 44 -30.95 10.47 -17.57
C GLU A 44 -32.47 10.49 -17.46
N ILE A 45 -33.08 11.66 -17.63
CA ILE A 45 -34.52 11.84 -17.56
C ILE A 45 -35.04 12.11 -18.97
N ILE A 46 -35.76 11.14 -19.52
CA ILE A 46 -36.34 11.21 -20.86
C ILE A 46 -37.80 11.64 -20.71
N ARG A 47 -38.17 12.70 -21.41
CA ARG A 47 -39.45 13.39 -21.19
C ARG A 47 -40.39 13.14 -22.35
N VAL A 48 -41.64 12.85 -22.02
CA VAL A 48 -42.71 12.67 -23.00
C VAL A 48 -44.00 13.33 -22.53
N SER A 49 -44.69 13.96 -23.46
CA SER A 49 -45.94 14.70 -23.20
C SER A 49 -47.22 13.87 -23.39
N SER A 50 -47.11 12.64 -23.91
CA SER A 50 -48.24 11.73 -24.15
C SER A 50 -47.99 10.35 -23.53
N GLY A 51 -49.02 9.82 -22.86
CA GLY A 51 -49.01 8.46 -22.33
C GLY A 51 -48.93 7.39 -23.42
N ARG A 52 -49.51 7.64 -24.60
CA ARG A 52 -49.40 6.71 -25.75
C ARG A 52 -47.97 6.62 -26.25
N ARG A 53 -47.31 7.77 -26.42
CA ARG A 53 -45.89 7.80 -26.81
C ARG A 53 -44.99 7.16 -25.76
N ALA A 54 -45.32 7.32 -24.48
CA ALA A 54 -44.62 6.65 -23.39
C ALA A 54 -44.74 5.12 -23.48
N LEU A 55 -45.92 4.58 -23.78
CA LEU A 55 -46.13 3.14 -23.98
C LEU A 55 -45.39 2.60 -25.20
N GLU A 56 -45.35 3.35 -26.31
CA GLU A 56 -44.54 3.00 -27.50
C GLU A 56 -43.05 2.90 -27.15
N LEU A 57 -42.50 3.91 -26.47
CA LEU A 57 -41.10 3.89 -26.03
C LEU A 57 -40.80 2.73 -25.08
N LEU A 58 -41.73 2.38 -24.17
CA LEU A 58 -41.57 1.23 -23.28
C LEU A 58 -41.59 -0.11 -24.02
N GLN A 59 -42.30 -0.20 -25.15
CA GLN A 59 -42.33 -1.41 -26.00
C GLN A 59 -41.08 -1.52 -26.87
N ASP A 60 -40.64 -0.40 -27.44
CA ASP A 60 -39.52 -0.34 -28.39
C ASP A 60 -38.16 -0.36 -27.69
N GLU A 61 -38.05 0.17 -26.47
CA GLU A 61 -36.80 0.40 -25.76
C GLU A 61 -36.81 -0.24 -24.36
N ASN A 62 -36.04 -1.32 -24.15
CA ASN A 62 -35.93 -1.95 -22.83
C ASN A 62 -34.92 -1.27 -21.89
N ARG A 63 -34.75 0.04 -22.00
CA ARG A 63 -33.72 0.81 -21.27
C ARG A 63 -34.21 1.52 -20.00
N PHE A 64 -35.52 1.74 -19.88
CA PHE A 64 -36.10 2.47 -18.75
C PHE A 64 -36.11 1.65 -17.47
N ASP A 65 -35.61 2.23 -16.38
CA ASP A 65 -35.56 1.62 -15.05
C ASP A 65 -36.75 2.03 -14.16
N MET A 66 -37.42 3.14 -14.49
CA MET A 66 -38.49 3.75 -13.70
C MET A 66 -39.35 4.69 -14.55
N ILE A 67 -40.63 4.83 -14.18
CA ILE A 67 -41.56 5.82 -14.75
C ILE A 67 -41.99 6.80 -13.65
N ILE A 68 -41.95 8.10 -13.94
CA ILE A 68 -42.60 9.15 -13.14
C ILE A 68 -43.71 9.77 -14.01
N THR A 69 -44.93 9.83 -13.51
CA THR A 69 -46.08 10.40 -14.26
C THR A 69 -46.80 11.48 -13.47
N THR A 70 -47.28 12.55 -14.15
CA THR A 70 -48.10 13.61 -13.54
C THR A 70 -49.53 13.58 -14.08
N ALA A 71 -50.51 13.98 -13.26
CA ALA A 71 -51.94 13.64 -13.35
C ALA A 71 -52.73 14.06 -14.63
N HIS A 72 -52.09 14.62 -15.66
CA HIS A 72 -52.80 15.24 -16.78
C HIS A 72 -52.17 14.93 -18.15
N SER A 73 -52.20 13.67 -18.60
CA SER A 73 -52.11 13.38 -20.03
C SER A 73 -53.50 13.47 -20.65
N THR A 74 -53.70 14.34 -21.65
CA THR A 74 -55.00 14.64 -22.29
C THR A 74 -55.62 13.46 -23.06
N GLU A 75 -54.90 12.35 -23.23
CA GLU A 75 -55.27 11.25 -24.13
C GLU A 75 -55.68 9.94 -23.43
N ILE A 76 -55.11 9.62 -22.27
CA ILE A 76 -55.33 8.36 -21.54
C ILE A 76 -55.38 8.68 -20.04
N ALA A 77 -56.27 8.03 -19.28
CA ALA A 77 -56.28 8.15 -17.84
C ALA A 77 -54.98 7.59 -17.24
N VAL A 78 -54.47 8.23 -16.19
CA VAL A 78 -53.15 7.90 -15.60
C VAL A 78 -53.12 6.48 -15.02
N THR A 79 -54.26 5.99 -14.53
CA THR A 79 -54.45 4.59 -14.10
C THR A 79 -54.32 3.62 -15.26
N ASP A 80 -55.00 3.89 -16.38
CA ASP A 80 -54.99 3.03 -17.56
C ASP A 80 -53.58 3.00 -18.18
N PHE A 81 -52.88 4.15 -18.17
CA PHE A 81 -51.49 4.24 -18.57
C PHE A 81 -50.61 3.33 -17.70
N ALA A 82 -50.72 3.43 -16.37
CA ALA A 82 -49.92 2.64 -15.44
C ALA A 82 -50.19 1.14 -15.57
N GLU A 83 -51.45 0.73 -15.70
CA GLU A 83 -51.82 -0.67 -15.93
C GLU A 83 -51.23 -1.21 -17.24
N ASN A 84 -51.30 -0.44 -18.32
CA ASN A 84 -50.73 -0.84 -19.60
C ASN A 84 -49.20 -0.87 -19.56
N ALA A 85 -48.56 0.05 -18.84
CA ALA A 85 -47.13 0.03 -18.61
C ALA A 85 -46.69 -1.22 -17.82
N LYS A 86 -47.43 -1.61 -16.77
CA LYS A 86 -47.20 -2.85 -16.02
C LYS A 86 -47.43 -4.11 -16.87
N LYS A 87 -48.36 -4.09 -17.83
CA LYS A 87 -48.53 -5.21 -18.80
C LYS A 87 -47.30 -5.36 -19.71
N ILE A 88 -46.67 -4.25 -20.11
CA ILE A 88 -45.47 -4.26 -20.96
C ILE A 88 -44.25 -4.69 -20.13
N LYS A 89 -44.08 -4.11 -18.92
CA LYS A 89 -42.95 -4.38 -18.04
C LYS A 89 -43.44 -4.52 -16.58
N PRO A 90 -43.74 -5.74 -16.10
CA PRO A 90 -44.36 -5.97 -14.78
C PRO A 90 -43.60 -5.37 -13.61
N ASP A 91 -42.26 -5.45 -13.64
CA ASP A 91 -41.40 -5.05 -12.51
C ASP A 91 -40.92 -3.59 -12.59
N ILE A 92 -41.39 -2.77 -13.55
CA ILE A 92 -40.98 -1.36 -13.61
C ILE A 92 -41.65 -0.57 -12.47
N PRO A 93 -40.89 0.16 -11.64
CA PRO A 93 -41.48 1.08 -10.67
C PRO A 93 -42.19 2.23 -11.38
N ILE A 94 -43.44 2.46 -11.02
CA ILE A 94 -44.26 3.57 -11.51
C ILE A 94 -44.61 4.48 -10.34
N VAL A 95 -44.16 5.71 -10.42
CA VAL A 95 -44.42 6.74 -9.42
C VAL A 95 -45.38 7.79 -9.98
N HIS A 96 -46.46 8.04 -9.24
CA HIS A 96 -47.39 9.11 -9.56
C HIS A 96 -47.02 10.38 -8.77
N LEU A 97 -46.66 11.45 -9.46
CA LEU A 97 -46.33 12.75 -8.89
C LEU A 97 -47.51 13.71 -9.11
N VAL A 98 -48.20 14.09 -8.03
CA VAL A 98 -49.36 15.00 -8.06
C VAL A 98 -48.96 16.40 -7.63
N PHE A 99 -49.61 17.44 -8.15
CA PHE A 99 -49.34 18.84 -7.74
C PHE A 99 -50.26 19.27 -6.60
N ASP A 100 -51.48 18.71 -6.57
CA ASP A 100 -52.40 18.86 -5.45
C ASP A 100 -52.90 17.48 -5.00
N THR A 101 -52.96 17.27 -3.68
CA THR A 101 -53.62 16.11 -3.08
C THR A 101 -55.10 15.97 -3.49
N SER A 102 -55.76 17.05 -3.92
CA SER A 102 -57.13 17.04 -4.45
C SER A 102 -57.24 16.39 -5.85
N GLU A 103 -56.14 16.31 -6.61
CA GLU A 103 -56.06 15.63 -7.91
C GLU A 103 -56.12 14.10 -7.76
N PHE A 104 -56.02 13.59 -6.53
CA PHE A 104 -55.95 12.17 -6.24
C PHE A 104 -57.24 11.64 -5.60
N ASN A 105 -57.79 10.54 -6.13
CA ASN A 105 -58.95 9.87 -5.54
C ASN A 105 -58.49 8.84 -4.48
N PRO A 106 -58.78 9.03 -3.18
CA PRO A 106 -58.32 8.14 -2.12
C PRO A 106 -58.76 6.67 -2.29
N ARG A 107 -59.85 6.42 -3.02
CA ARG A 107 -60.36 5.05 -3.30
C ARG A 107 -59.42 4.23 -4.19
N LEU A 108 -58.48 4.87 -4.90
CA LEU A 108 -57.47 4.20 -5.71
C LEU A 108 -56.32 3.60 -4.88
N VAL A 109 -56.04 4.13 -3.68
CA VAL A 109 -54.99 3.59 -2.78
C VAL A 109 -55.49 2.38 -1.98
N SER A 110 -56.79 2.34 -1.69
CA SER A 110 -57.41 1.25 -0.91
C SER A 110 -57.92 0.08 -1.76
N SER A 111 -57.69 0.10 -3.08
CA SER A 111 -58.08 -1.03 -3.95
C SER A 111 -56.93 -2.04 -4.04
N GLU A 112 -57.26 -3.33 -4.12
CA GLU A 112 -56.27 -4.40 -4.40
C GLU A 112 -55.54 -4.22 -5.75
N HIS A 113 -55.93 -3.22 -6.55
CA HIS A 113 -55.52 -3.02 -7.94
C HIS A 113 -54.83 -1.66 -8.17
N ASN A 114 -54.20 -1.04 -7.16
CA ASN A 114 -53.43 0.18 -7.36
C ASN A 114 -52.22 -0.08 -8.28
N PRO A 115 -52.14 0.52 -9.49
CA PRO A 115 -51.06 0.23 -10.43
C PRO A 115 -49.76 1.01 -10.11
N PHE A 116 -49.78 1.93 -9.15
CA PHE A 116 -48.64 2.75 -8.76
C PHE A 116 -47.91 2.16 -7.55
N ASP A 117 -46.58 2.08 -7.62
CA ASP A 117 -45.75 1.58 -6.52
C ASP A 117 -45.68 2.60 -5.37
N ARG A 118 -45.63 3.90 -5.70
CA ARG A 118 -45.66 5.02 -4.75
C ARG A 118 -46.29 6.26 -5.38
N ILE A 119 -46.86 7.12 -4.54
CA ILE A 119 -47.44 8.41 -4.93
C ILE A 119 -46.67 9.50 -4.19
N PHE A 120 -46.41 10.65 -4.80
CA PHE A 120 -45.76 11.79 -4.14
C PHE A 120 -46.48 13.09 -4.49
N THR A 121 -46.42 14.07 -3.59
CA THR A 121 -46.91 15.43 -3.88
C THR A 121 -45.72 16.34 -4.14
N TRP A 122 -45.73 17.02 -5.29
CA TRP A 122 -44.74 18.02 -5.62
C TRP A 122 -44.84 19.21 -4.67
N THR A 123 -43.73 19.57 -4.02
CA THR A 123 -43.65 20.66 -3.04
C THR A 123 -42.92 21.90 -3.55
N GLY A 124 -42.50 21.90 -4.82
CA GLY A 124 -41.60 22.92 -5.38
C GLY A 124 -40.11 22.67 -5.10
N ASP A 125 -39.74 21.50 -4.56
CA ASP A 125 -38.36 21.14 -4.24
C ASP A 125 -37.85 20.01 -5.14
N PHE A 126 -36.89 20.30 -6.03
CA PHE A 126 -36.30 19.31 -6.95
C PHE A 126 -35.61 18.15 -6.24
N ARG A 127 -35.20 18.30 -4.97
CA ARG A 127 -34.62 17.22 -4.16
C ARG A 127 -35.62 16.09 -3.90
N LEU A 128 -36.92 16.34 -4.10
CA LEU A 128 -37.93 15.29 -4.11
C LEU A 128 -37.66 14.23 -5.19
N ILE A 129 -37.27 14.63 -6.41
CA ILE A 129 -36.95 13.68 -7.48
C ILE A 129 -35.77 12.79 -7.07
N ILE A 130 -34.73 13.38 -6.47
CA ILE A 130 -33.58 12.64 -5.93
C ILE A 130 -34.05 11.65 -4.85
N SER A 131 -34.92 12.10 -3.96
CA SER A 131 -35.44 11.28 -2.85
C SER A 131 -36.29 10.11 -3.32
N ILE A 132 -37.12 10.31 -4.35
CA ILE A 132 -37.91 9.25 -4.98
C ILE A 132 -36.98 8.18 -5.55
N ILE A 133 -35.98 8.60 -6.32
CA ILE A 133 -34.97 7.70 -6.91
C ILE A 133 -34.27 6.91 -5.81
N LYS A 134 -33.81 7.59 -4.74
CA LYS A 134 -33.09 6.95 -3.64
C LYS A 134 -33.95 6.03 -2.79
N ALA A 135 -35.23 6.35 -2.58
CA ALA A 135 -36.17 5.50 -1.85
C ALA A 135 -36.37 4.15 -2.56
N ILE A 136 -36.53 4.17 -3.89
CA ILE A 136 -36.68 2.94 -4.68
C ILE A 136 -35.36 2.16 -4.76
N GLU A 137 -34.23 2.86 -4.94
CA GLU A 137 -32.92 2.21 -4.90
C GLU A 137 -32.63 1.57 -3.53
N ASP A 138 -32.97 2.23 -2.43
CA ASP A 138 -32.75 1.73 -1.08
C ASP A 138 -33.60 0.49 -0.81
N ALA A 139 -34.90 0.53 -1.15
CA ALA A 139 -35.80 -0.62 -1.02
C ALA A 139 -35.33 -1.85 -1.81
N ARG A 140 -34.76 -1.66 -3.02
CA ARG A 140 -34.24 -2.77 -3.84
C ARG A 140 -32.89 -3.31 -3.40
N ASN A 141 -32.06 -2.49 -2.75
CA ASN A 141 -30.69 -2.87 -2.40
C ASN A 141 -30.50 -3.25 -0.93
N VAL A 142 -31.46 -2.94 -0.04
CA VAL A 142 -31.30 -3.08 1.41
C VAL A 142 -30.87 -4.49 1.82
N ASP A 143 -31.46 -5.55 1.26
CA ASP A 143 -31.11 -6.94 1.61
C ASP A 143 -29.62 -7.24 1.39
N ARG A 144 -29.12 -6.85 0.22
CA ARG A 144 -27.72 -7.08 -0.14
C ARG A 144 -26.77 -6.20 0.67
N ASP A 145 -27.15 -4.94 0.89
CA ASP A 145 -26.31 -3.95 1.57
C ASP A 145 -26.17 -4.29 3.06
N VAL A 146 -27.27 -4.70 3.70
CA VAL A 146 -27.29 -5.20 5.08
C VAL A 146 -26.41 -6.45 5.20
N GLN A 147 -26.63 -7.48 4.36
CA GLN A 147 -25.90 -8.75 4.45
C GLN A 147 -24.41 -8.64 4.18
N ARG A 148 -23.99 -7.79 3.22
CA ARG A 148 -22.58 -7.69 2.82
C ARG A 148 -21.77 -6.68 3.62
N ALA A 149 -22.40 -5.61 4.11
CA ALA A 149 -21.70 -4.45 4.64
C ALA A 149 -22.28 -3.92 5.96
N GLY A 150 -23.28 -4.58 6.55
CA GLY A 150 -23.87 -4.19 7.83
C GLY A 150 -24.57 -2.83 7.80
N VAL A 151 -25.03 -2.41 6.61
CA VAL A 151 -25.65 -1.10 6.40
C VAL A 151 -26.87 -0.91 7.29
N GLN A 152 -26.98 0.25 7.92
CA GLN A 152 -28.08 0.54 8.84
C GLN A 152 -29.34 1.01 8.10
N VAL A 153 -30.50 0.91 8.75
CA VAL A 153 -31.81 1.23 8.21
C VAL A 153 -32.54 2.25 9.09
N ILE A 154 -33.11 3.27 8.48
CA ILE A 154 -34.05 4.20 9.13
C ILE A 154 -35.44 3.84 8.62
N LEU A 155 -36.33 3.52 9.55
CA LEU A 155 -37.71 3.19 9.21
C LEU A 155 -38.57 4.45 9.34
N LEU A 156 -39.15 4.89 8.22
CA LEU A 156 -40.11 5.98 8.16
C LEU A 156 -41.51 5.37 7.99
N VAL A 157 -42.39 5.55 8.97
CA VAL A 157 -43.78 5.07 8.94
C VAL A 157 -44.70 6.27 8.79
N GLU A 158 -45.21 6.51 7.59
CA GLU A 158 -46.06 7.66 7.28
C GLU A 158 -46.97 7.32 6.10
N ASP A 159 -48.28 7.41 6.32
CA ASP A 159 -49.29 7.09 5.31
C ASP A 159 -49.79 8.34 4.57
N ASN A 160 -49.52 9.53 5.10
CA ASN A 160 -49.91 10.78 4.47
C ASN A 160 -48.88 11.23 3.42
N ILE A 161 -49.34 11.27 2.18
CA ILE A 161 -48.56 11.63 0.98
C ILE A 161 -47.78 12.93 1.15
N ARG A 162 -48.41 13.97 1.70
CA ARG A 162 -47.80 15.29 1.86
C ARG A 162 -46.60 15.25 2.82
N PHE A 163 -46.71 14.48 3.90
CA PHE A 163 -45.70 14.45 4.95
C PHE A 163 -44.46 13.67 4.51
N TYR A 164 -44.58 12.44 3.99
CA TYR A 164 -43.38 11.73 3.54
C TYR A 164 -42.74 12.37 2.29
N SER A 165 -43.53 13.03 1.42
CA SER A 165 -42.99 13.82 0.30
C SER A 165 -42.16 15.02 0.80
N SER A 166 -42.41 15.51 2.01
CA SER A 166 -41.63 16.60 2.63
C SER A 166 -40.46 16.08 3.49
N TYR A 167 -40.61 14.91 4.12
CA TYR A 167 -39.61 14.36 5.03
C TYR A 167 -38.46 13.67 4.31
N LEU A 168 -38.74 12.90 3.25
CA LEU A 168 -37.68 12.19 2.53
C LEU A 168 -36.60 13.14 1.96
N PRO A 169 -36.93 14.26 1.29
CA PRO A 169 -35.93 15.23 0.84
C PRO A 169 -35.03 15.74 1.95
N LEU A 170 -35.62 16.05 3.11
CA LEU A 170 -34.89 16.51 4.28
C LEU A 170 -33.91 15.44 4.77
N ILE A 171 -34.40 14.22 5.03
CA ILE A 171 -33.59 13.14 5.61
C ILE A 171 -32.49 12.69 4.63
N TYR A 172 -32.82 12.56 3.34
CA TYR A 172 -31.83 12.21 2.32
C TYR A 172 -30.74 13.26 2.16
N SER A 173 -31.09 14.54 2.21
CA SER A 173 -30.10 15.63 2.13
C SER A 173 -29.07 15.52 3.26
N GLU A 174 -29.53 15.33 4.51
CA GLU A 174 -28.63 15.17 5.66
C GLU A 174 -27.73 13.93 5.52
N LEU A 175 -28.30 12.79 5.13
CA LEU A 175 -27.55 11.54 4.95
C LEU A 175 -26.49 11.64 3.85
N LEU A 176 -26.83 12.29 2.73
CA LEU A 176 -25.93 12.45 1.60
C LEU A 176 -24.79 13.39 1.96
N GLN A 177 -25.07 14.55 2.57
CA GLN A 177 -24.05 15.47 3.08
C GLN A 177 -23.11 14.81 4.10
N GLN A 178 -23.64 14.05 5.06
CA GLN A 178 -22.82 13.32 6.03
C GLN A 178 -21.91 12.29 5.35
N SER A 179 -22.42 11.59 4.32
CA SER A 179 -21.60 10.65 3.56
C SER A 179 -20.43 11.33 2.84
N GLN A 180 -20.54 12.62 2.53
CA GLN A 180 -19.46 13.41 1.90
C GLN A 180 -18.36 13.81 2.88
N LEU A 181 -18.73 14.31 4.07
CA LEU A 181 -17.76 14.69 5.09
C LEU A 181 -16.86 13.51 5.49
N LEU A 182 -17.41 12.29 5.46
CA LEU A 182 -16.66 11.05 5.67
C LEU A 182 -15.68 10.71 4.51
N MET A 183 -15.85 11.30 3.32
CA MET A 183 -14.93 11.14 2.18
C MET A 183 -13.65 11.98 2.33
N GLU A 184 -13.77 13.19 2.88
CA GLU A 184 -12.63 14.08 3.13
C GLU A 184 -11.65 13.43 4.12
N GLN A 185 -12.17 12.65 5.07
CA GLN A 185 -11.41 11.95 6.11
C GLN A 185 -10.89 10.56 5.70
N GLY A 186 -11.16 10.09 4.47
CA GLY A 186 -10.83 8.72 4.03
C GLY A 186 -9.36 8.50 3.66
N ILE A 187 -8.76 7.41 4.17
CA ILE A 187 -7.32 7.07 4.08
C ILE A 187 -6.86 6.72 2.63
N ASN A 188 -7.75 6.24 1.76
CA ASN A 188 -7.46 5.95 0.33
C ASN A 188 -8.76 6.00 -0.52
N LEU A 189 -8.65 6.26 -1.82
CA LEU A 189 -9.74 6.30 -2.82
C LEU A 189 -10.66 5.07 -2.75
N GLN A 190 -10.11 3.85 -2.65
CA GLN A 190 -10.93 2.62 -2.56
C GLN A 190 -11.72 2.54 -1.25
N HIS A 191 -11.12 2.95 -0.13
CA HIS A 191 -11.82 3.09 1.14
C HIS A 191 -12.89 4.18 1.07
N LYS A 192 -12.65 5.30 0.37
CA LYS A 192 -13.65 6.34 0.10
C LYS A 192 -14.85 5.79 -0.68
N PHE A 193 -14.62 4.97 -1.72
CA PHE A 193 -15.70 4.34 -2.49
C PHE A 193 -16.53 3.32 -1.69
N LEU A 194 -15.89 2.50 -0.85
CA LEU A 194 -16.60 1.60 0.08
C LEU A 194 -17.40 2.42 1.12
N ARG A 195 -16.81 3.51 1.63
CA ARG A 195 -17.44 4.52 2.49
C ARG A 195 -18.47 5.42 1.79
N MET A 196 -18.77 5.26 0.50
CA MET A 196 -19.99 5.83 -0.09
C MET A 196 -21.15 4.84 -0.03
N ARG A 197 -20.89 3.56 -0.26
CA ARG A 197 -21.94 2.54 -0.50
C ARG A 197 -22.70 2.09 0.74
N ALA A 198 -22.04 2.01 1.89
CA ALA A 198 -22.64 1.68 3.19
C ALA A 198 -23.42 2.80 3.92
N ARG A 199 -24.06 3.76 3.21
CA ARG A 199 -24.86 4.82 3.86
C ARG A 199 -26.14 4.23 4.45
N PRO A 200 -26.67 4.75 5.58
CA PRO A 200 -27.98 4.31 6.05
C PRO A 200 -29.05 4.38 4.95
N LYS A 201 -29.89 3.35 4.89
CA LYS A 201 -31.01 3.21 3.95
C LYS A 201 -32.29 3.70 4.62
N ILE A 202 -33.16 4.34 3.87
CA ILE A 202 -34.49 4.72 4.37
C ILE A 202 -35.50 3.75 3.78
N LEU A 203 -36.30 3.11 4.63
CA LEU A 203 -37.45 2.31 4.21
C LEU A 203 -38.72 3.05 4.62
N LEU A 204 -39.59 3.33 3.64
CA LEU A 204 -40.90 3.96 3.85
C LEU A 204 -41.97 2.88 3.97
N ALA A 205 -42.58 2.78 5.14
CA ALA A 205 -43.78 2.00 5.42
C ALA A 205 -45.01 2.90 5.50
N THR A 206 -46.16 2.39 5.06
CA THR A 206 -47.43 3.14 4.99
C THR A 206 -48.51 2.58 5.92
N ASN A 207 -48.24 1.46 6.57
CA ASN A 207 -49.16 0.83 7.53
C ASN A 207 -48.36 0.06 8.60
N TYR A 208 -49.07 -0.42 9.61
CA TYR A 208 -48.48 -1.14 10.74
C TYR A 208 -47.78 -2.44 10.31
N GLU A 209 -48.42 -3.20 9.43
CA GLU A 209 -47.92 -4.52 8.99
C GLU A 209 -46.61 -4.38 8.22
N GLU A 210 -46.53 -3.46 7.26
CA GLU A 210 -45.31 -3.15 6.51
C GLU A 210 -44.18 -2.66 7.43
N ALA A 211 -44.51 -1.88 8.48
CA ALA A 211 -43.54 -1.43 9.47
C ALA A 211 -42.99 -2.58 10.32
N CYS A 212 -43.85 -3.52 10.75
CA CYS A 212 -43.45 -4.74 11.45
C CYS A 212 -42.58 -5.64 10.57
N ASP A 213 -42.97 -5.88 9.32
CA ASP A 213 -42.22 -6.70 8.38
C ASP A 213 -40.79 -6.18 8.17
N TYR A 214 -40.64 -4.86 7.96
CA TYR A 214 -39.31 -4.25 7.84
C TYR A 214 -38.53 -4.31 9.15
N PHE A 215 -39.17 -4.09 10.29
CA PHE A 215 -38.50 -4.14 11.58
C PHE A 215 -37.96 -5.54 11.89
N GLU A 216 -38.77 -6.57 11.73
CA GLU A 216 -38.39 -7.97 12.00
C GLU A 216 -37.27 -8.43 11.06
N LYS A 217 -37.37 -8.07 9.76
CA LYS A 217 -36.37 -8.44 8.77
C LYS A 217 -35.01 -7.77 9.01
N TYR A 218 -34.99 -6.55 9.56
CA TYR A 218 -33.77 -5.74 9.72
C TYR A 218 -33.47 -5.36 11.17
N GLU A 219 -33.97 -6.11 12.15
CA GLU A 219 -33.94 -5.78 13.58
C GLU A 219 -32.54 -5.40 14.09
N GLU A 220 -31.49 -6.10 13.64
CA GLU A 220 -30.09 -5.84 13.99
C GLU A 220 -29.50 -4.56 13.40
N TYR A 221 -30.14 -4.00 12.38
CA TYR A 221 -29.63 -2.93 11.56
C TYR A 221 -30.46 -1.66 11.63
N ILE A 222 -31.54 -1.62 12.42
CA ILE A 222 -32.33 -0.40 12.62
C ILE A 222 -31.49 0.65 13.38
N LEU A 223 -31.26 1.80 12.73
CA LEU A 223 -30.64 2.98 13.30
C LEU A 223 -31.64 3.82 14.10
N GLY A 224 -32.89 3.89 13.64
CA GLY A 224 -33.96 4.66 14.26
C GLY A 224 -35.28 4.58 13.51
N VAL A 225 -36.35 4.99 14.19
CA VAL A 225 -37.72 4.97 13.69
C VAL A 225 -38.31 6.37 13.73
N ILE A 226 -38.94 6.79 12.64
CA ILE A 226 -39.75 8.01 12.55
C ILE A 226 -41.14 7.56 12.14
N SER A 227 -42.15 7.80 12.96
CA SER A 227 -43.49 7.25 12.76
C SER A 227 -44.56 8.29 13.05
N ASP A 228 -45.58 8.37 12.19
CA ASP A 228 -46.87 8.95 12.60
C ASP A 228 -47.47 8.09 13.74
N ILE A 229 -48.48 8.59 14.43
CA ILE A 229 -49.20 7.81 15.44
C ILE A 229 -50.47 7.20 14.84
N ASN A 230 -51.11 7.87 13.89
CA ASN A 230 -52.41 7.49 13.37
C ASN A 230 -52.27 6.96 11.93
N TYR A 231 -52.34 5.65 11.72
CA TYR A 231 -52.32 5.01 10.39
C TYR A 231 -53.06 3.67 10.41
N MET A 232 -53.11 2.99 9.26
CA MET A 232 -53.83 1.72 9.12
C MET A 232 -53.14 0.57 9.88
N ARG A 233 -53.95 -0.23 10.59
CA ARG A 233 -53.57 -1.47 11.26
C ARG A 233 -54.71 -2.48 11.12
N ASN A 234 -54.40 -3.69 10.66
CA ASN A 234 -55.38 -4.72 10.29
C ASN A 234 -56.49 -4.21 9.35
N GLY A 235 -56.12 -3.32 8.41
CA GLY A 235 -57.05 -2.69 7.47
C GLY A 235 -58.01 -1.64 8.07
N GLN A 236 -57.87 -1.29 9.35
CA GLN A 236 -58.65 -0.24 10.03
C GLN A 236 -57.76 0.90 10.50
N ARG A 237 -58.31 2.13 10.53
CA ARG A 237 -57.57 3.29 11.04
C ARG A 237 -57.45 3.18 12.56
N ASP A 238 -56.22 3.11 13.08
CA ASP A 238 -55.94 3.04 14.52
C ASP A 238 -55.22 4.34 14.94
N GLU A 239 -55.88 5.11 15.80
CA GLU A 239 -55.37 6.42 16.29
C GLU A 239 -54.15 6.28 17.21
N GLU A 240 -53.79 5.07 17.63
CA GLU A 240 -52.62 4.76 18.45
C GLU A 240 -51.66 3.76 17.78
N ALA A 241 -51.80 3.48 16.49
CA ALA A 241 -50.99 2.49 15.75
C ALA A 241 -49.48 2.70 15.96
N GLY A 242 -48.99 3.94 15.85
CA GLY A 242 -47.59 4.28 16.08
C GLY A 242 -47.13 4.14 17.53
N LEU A 243 -48.03 4.33 18.51
CA LEU A 243 -47.72 4.05 19.91
C LEU A 243 -47.57 2.54 20.15
N HIS A 244 -48.44 1.73 19.53
CA HIS A 244 -48.32 0.27 19.56
C HIS A 244 -47.03 -0.20 18.90
N PHE A 245 -46.66 0.37 17.75
CA PHE A 245 -45.42 0.03 17.05
C PHE A 245 -44.19 0.45 17.85
N ALA A 246 -44.20 1.66 18.44
CA ALA A 246 -43.11 2.11 19.30
C ALA A 246 -42.89 1.20 20.52
N ARG A 247 -43.98 0.72 21.16
CA ARG A 247 -43.89 -0.26 22.26
C ARG A 247 -43.28 -1.59 21.77
N TYR A 248 -43.69 -2.06 20.59
CA TYR A 248 -43.15 -3.28 19.99
C TYR A 248 -41.65 -3.18 19.70
N VAL A 249 -41.20 -2.07 19.11
CA VAL A 249 -39.77 -1.82 18.85
C VAL A 249 -39.00 -1.75 20.17
N LYS A 250 -39.51 -1.02 21.16
CA LYS A 250 -38.85 -0.85 22.47
C LYS A 250 -38.80 -2.13 23.31
N SER A 251 -39.75 -3.05 23.15
CA SER A 251 -39.72 -4.35 23.86
C SER A 251 -38.62 -5.27 23.34
N HIS A 252 -38.27 -5.16 22.05
CA HIS A 252 -37.16 -5.90 21.44
C HIS A 252 -35.82 -5.19 21.66
N LYS A 253 -35.77 -3.88 21.39
CA LYS A 253 -34.58 -3.03 21.53
C LYS A 253 -34.91 -1.68 22.14
N SER A 254 -34.67 -1.58 23.44
CA SER A 254 -34.98 -0.37 24.22
C SER A 254 -34.15 0.85 23.83
N ASP A 255 -32.99 0.66 23.19
CA ASP A 255 -32.04 1.71 22.82
C ASP A 255 -32.32 2.35 21.45
N ILE A 256 -33.25 1.82 20.64
CA ILE A 256 -33.56 2.41 19.32
C ILE A 256 -34.23 3.78 19.52
N PRO A 257 -33.71 4.87 18.90
CA PRO A 257 -34.34 6.17 18.94
C PRO A 257 -35.61 6.18 18.09
N ILE A 258 -36.71 6.71 18.66
CA ILE A 258 -38.02 6.78 18.01
C ILE A 258 -38.54 8.22 18.06
N LEU A 259 -39.00 8.74 16.92
CA LEU A 259 -39.72 10.00 16.81
C LEU A 259 -41.18 9.72 16.42
N LEU A 260 -42.09 9.98 17.34
CA LEU A 260 -43.53 9.91 17.10
C LEU A 260 -44.09 11.27 16.71
N GLN A 261 -45.03 11.28 15.78
CA GLN A 261 -45.63 12.49 15.25
C GLN A 261 -47.15 12.43 15.39
N SER A 262 -47.78 13.54 15.75
CA SER A 262 -49.25 13.64 15.79
C SER A 262 -49.70 15.09 15.78
N ASN A 263 -50.93 15.34 15.35
CA ASN A 263 -51.61 16.62 15.59
C ASN A 263 -52.20 16.70 17.01
N ASN A 264 -52.44 15.56 17.67
CA ASN A 264 -52.96 15.50 19.04
C ASN A 264 -51.81 15.66 20.05
N THR A 265 -51.84 16.76 20.81
CA THR A 265 -50.83 17.05 21.85
C THR A 265 -50.90 16.13 23.05
N GLU A 266 -52.02 15.45 23.30
CA GLU A 266 -52.15 14.46 24.37
C GLU A 266 -51.26 13.23 24.14
N HIS A 267 -50.92 12.94 22.89
CA HIS A 267 -50.01 11.83 22.57
C HIS A 267 -48.57 12.11 23.01
N ARG A 268 -48.24 13.35 23.38
CA ARG A 268 -46.91 13.72 23.87
C ARG A 268 -46.54 12.98 25.15
N SER A 269 -47.45 12.93 26.14
CA SER A 269 -47.18 12.22 27.40
C SER A 269 -46.98 10.73 27.16
N LYS A 270 -47.88 10.12 26.37
CA LYS A 270 -47.79 8.70 25.98
C LYS A 270 -46.49 8.37 25.24
N ALA A 271 -46.01 9.24 24.35
CA ALA A 271 -44.74 9.05 23.66
C ALA A 271 -43.54 9.07 24.63
N TYR A 272 -43.52 10.01 25.58
CA TYR A 272 -42.45 10.09 26.58
C TYR A 272 -42.48 8.92 27.57
N GLU A 273 -43.64 8.41 27.93
CA GLU A 273 -43.77 7.19 28.76
C GLU A 273 -43.13 5.97 28.11
N ILE A 274 -43.15 5.88 26.77
CA ILE A 274 -42.52 4.79 25.99
C ILE A 274 -41.01 5.07 25.77
N GLY A 275 -40.52 6.26 26.15
CA GLY A 275 -39.15 6.69 25.86
C GLY A 275 -38.93 7.06 24.39
N ALA A 276 -39.98 7.58 23.72
CA ALA A 276 -39.93 8.11 22.37
C ALA A 276 -40.00 9.65 22.38
N SER A 277 -39.35 10.29 21.39
CA SER A 277 -39.50 11.72 21.12
C SER A 277 -40.85 12.01 20.49
N PHE A 278 -41.38 13.22 20.67
CA PHE A 278 -42.67 13.64 20.13
C PHE A 278 -42.57 14.94 19.33
N LEU A 279 -43.23 14.98 18.17
CA LEU A 279 -43.32 16.16 17.31
C LEU A 279 -44.78 16.46 16.93
N ASN A 280 -45.20 17.71 17.16
CA ASN A 280 -46.52 18.17 16.72
C ASN A 280 -46.52 18.49 15.21
N LYS A 281 -47.33 17.77 14.43
CA LYS A 281 -47.50 17.97 12.98
C LYS A 281 -48.05 19.37 12.62
N GLY A 282 -48.76 20.04 13.53
CA GLY A 282 -49.23 21.42 13.39
C GLY A 282 -48.20 22.50 13.70
N SER A 283 -46.96 22.13 14.08
CA SER A 283 -45.91 23.10 14.43
C SER A 283 -45.43 23.90 13.20
N LYS A 284 -45.27 25.22 13.36
CA LYS A 284 -44.58 26.08 12.37
C LYS A 284 -43.10 25.72 12.18
N HIS A 285 -42.54 24.89 13.05
CA HIS A 285 -41.13 24.48 13.03
C HIS A 285 -40.94 22.98 12.74
N LEU A 286 -41.97 22.29 12.23
CA LEU A 286 -41.99 20.84 12.01
C LEU A 286 -40.70 20.28 11.36
N LEU A 287 -40.31 20.79 10.19
CA LEU A 287 -39.14 20.31 9.47
C LEU A 287 -37.82 20.61 10.21
N ARG A 288 -37.73 21.75 10.90
CA ARG A 288 -36.56 22.12 11.71
C ARG A 288 -36.39 21.19 12.90
N ASP A 289 -37.49 20.88 13.58
CA ASP A 289 -37.49 20.02 14.77
C ASP A 289 -37.23 18.55 14.40
N MET A 290 -37.68 18.11 13.21
CA MET A 290 -37.32 16.81 12.64
C MET A 290 -35.83 16.73 12.31
N ARG A 291 -35.28 17.76 11.66
CA ARG A 291 -33.85 17.86 11.39
C ARG A 291 -33.07 17.76 12.72
N LYS A 292 -33.49 18.52 13.74
CA LYS A 292 -32.88 18.46 15.08
C LYS A 292 -32.90 17.05 15.68
N PHE A 293 -34.01 16.33 15.59
CA PHE A 293 -34.07 14.93 16.03
C PHE A 293 -33.04 14.04 15.32
N ALA A 294 -32.89 14.20 14.01
CA ALA A 294 -31.93 13.43 13.23
C ALA A 294 -30.47 13.68 13.68
N PHE A 295 -30.10 14.95 13.94
CA PHE A 295 -28.79 15.30 14.50
C PHE A 295 -28.60 14.73 15.91
N ASP A 296 -29.56 14.98 16.80
CA ASP A 296 -29.40 14.67 18.23
C ASP A 296 -29.49 13.16 18.52
N ASN A 297 -30.26 12.39 17.75
CA ASN A 297 -30.61 11.00 18.09
C ASN A 297 -30.20 9.96 17.05
N LEU A 298 -30.05 10.32 15.76
CA LEU A 298 -29.64 9.36 14.71
C LEU A 298 -28.13 9.44 14.40
N GLY A 299 -27.40 10.33 15.08
CA GLY A 299 -25.95 10.48 14.92
C GLY A 299 -25.54 11.22 13.64
N PHE A 300 -26.43 12.06 13.09
CA PHE A 300 -26.14 12.88 11.93
C PHE A 300 -25.32 14.12 12.34
N GLY A 301 -24.45 14.60 11.45
CA GLY A 301 -23.57 15.74 11.74
C GLY A 301 -22.50 15.48 12.81
N ASP A 302 -21.86 16.54 13.27
CA ASP A 302 -20.81 16.51 14.29
C ASP A 302 -21.33 15.93 15.61
N PHE A 303 -20.46 15.24 16.36
CA PHE A 303 -20.75 14.86 17.73
C PHE A 303 -20.65 16.09 18.62
N ILE A 304 -21.78 16.54 19.15
CA ILE A 304 -21.82 17.67 20.08
C ILE A 304 -21.83 17.12 21.50
N PHE A 305 -20.75 17.37 22.25
CA PHE A 305 -20.68 17.06 23.67
C PHE A 305 -21.53 18.06 24.46
N ARG A 306 -22.50 17.53 25.21
CA ARG A 306 -23.44 18.29 26.03
C ARG A 306 -23.43 17.82 27.48
N THR A 307 -23.72 18.74 28.39
CA THR A 307 -24.03 18.43 29.80
C THR A 307 -25.52 18.12 29.97
N GLU A 308 -25.94 17.69 31.16
CA GLU A 308 -27.38 17.48 31.46
C GLU A 308 -28.22 18.76 31.32
N SER A 309 -27.61 19.94 31.51
CA SER A 309 -28.26 21.24 31.29
C SER A 309 -28.42 21.62 29.81
N GLY A 310 -27.81 20.85 28.89
CA GLY A 310 -27.86 21.06 27.44
C GLY A 310 -26.76 21.97 26.88
N GLU A 311 -25.86 22.48 27.74
CA GLU A 311 -24.72 23.32 27.35
C GLU A 311 -23.73 22.55 26.46
N GLU A 312 -23.26 23.17 25.38
CA GLU A 312 -22.25 22.59 24.48
C GLU A 312 -20.84 22.80 25.06
N VAL A 313 -20.16 21.69 25.38
CA VAL A 313 -18.82 21.68 26.00
C VAL A 313 -17.72 21.15 25.07
N GLY A 314 -18.09 20.73 23.87
CA GLY A 314 -17.14 20.26 22.85
C GLY A 314 -17.85 19.79 21.58
N ARG A 315 -17.11 19.72 20.48
CA ARG A 315 -17.63 19.32 19.16
C ARG A 315 -16.61 18.50 18.39
N ALA A 316 -17.04 17.41 17.78
CA ALA A 316 -16.19 16.53 16.98
C ALA A 316 -16.79 16.17 15.62
N ASP A 317 -16.06 16.49 14.57
CA ASP A 317 -16.36 16.21 13.15
C ASP A 317 -15.93 14.79 12.69
N GLY A 318 -15.15 14.05 13.48
CA GLY A 318 -14.54 12.77 13.10
C GLY A 318 -13.90 12.03 14.26
N LEU A 319 -13.33 10.84 14.01
CA LEU A 319 -12.74 10.00 15.08
C LEU A 319 -11.61 10.70 15.84
N ASN A 320 -10.78 11.46 15.13
CA ASN A 320 -9.64 12.16 15.72
C ASN A 320 -10.06 13.36 16.59
N SER A 321 -11.08 14.12 16.18
CA SER A 321 -11.65 15.19 17.01
C SER A 321 -12.42 14.62 18.19
N LEU A 322 -13.14 13.50 18.00
CA LEU A 322 -13.83 12.78 19.08
C LEU A 322 -12.83 12.34 20.16
N LEU A 323 -11.72 11.71 19.75
CA LEU A 323 -10.64 11.32 20.66
C LEU A 323 -10.04 12.52 21.41
N ARG A 324 -9.86 13.67 20.75
CA ARG A 324 -9.36 14.89 21.40
C ARG A 324 -10.36 15.43 22.41
N CYS A 325 -11.63 15.54 22.05
CA CYS A 325 -12.67 16.04 22.94
C CYS A 325 -12.85 15.13 24.16
N LEU A 326 -12.85 13.81 24.00
CA LEU A 326 -12.96 12.87 25.12
C LEU A 326 -11.89 13.07 26.20
N LYS A 327 -10.70 13.60 25.84
CA LYS A 327 -9.63 13.90 26.79
C LYS A 327 -9.85 15.20 27.57
N THR A 328 -10.71 16.10 27.10
CA THR A 328 -10.84 17.47 27.64
C THR A 328 -12.22 17.80 28.17
N VAL A 329 -13.28 17.14 27.70
CA VAL A 329 -14.67 17.45 28.10
C VAL A 329 -14.96 17.00 29.53
N PRO A 330 -15.86 17.69 30.27
CA PRO A 330 -16.27 17.31 31.62
C PRO A 330 -16.81 15.88 31.70
N SER A 331 -16.55 15.20 32.82
CA SER A 331 -16.93 13.79 33.02
C SER A 331 -18.45 13.61 33.04
N GLU A 332 -19.19 14.60 33.54
CA GLU A 332 -20.65 14.64 33.46
C GLU A 332 -21.19 14.57 32.01
N SER A 333 -20.49 15.16 31.04
CA SER A 333 -20.87 15.07 29.63
C SER A 333 -20.64 13.66 29.09
N ILE A 334 -19.51 13.03 29.43
CA ILE A 334 -19.22 11.65 29.03
C ILE A 334 -20.29 10.70 29.57
N LYS A 335 -20.67 10.87 30.84
CA LYS A 335 -21.77 10.12 31.46
C LYS A 335 -23.08 10.34 30.71
N TYR A 336 -23.46 11.59 30.45
CA TYR A 336 -24.68 11.93 29.72
C TYR A 336 -24.78 11.22 28.35
N HIS A 337 -23.69 11.20 27.60
CA HIS A 337 -23.63 10.58 26.27
C HIS A 337 -23.51 9.05 26.31
N ALA A 338 -22.80 8.50 27.29
CA ALA A 338 -22.64 7.06 27.44
C ALA A 338 -23.96 6.37 27.85
N ASP A 339 -24.68 6.91 28.82
CA ASP A 339 -25.97 6.36 29.28
C ASP A 339 -27.03 6.31 28.17
N ARG A 340 -26.90 7.18 27.16
CA ARG A 340 -27.81 7.28 26.02
C ARG A 340 -27.27 6.64 24.74
N ASN A 341 -26.16 5.90 24.82
CA ASN A 341 -25.51 5.24 23.68
C ASN A 341 -25.08 6.17 22.54
N HIS A 342 -24.99 7.49 22.77
CA HIS A 342 -24.72 8.47 21.72
C HIS A 342 -23.43 8.18 20.96
N PHE A 343 -22.37 7.72 21.64
CA PHE A 343 -21.10 7.35 21.00
C PHE A 343 -21.28 6.22 19.99
N SER A 344 -21.96 5.13 20.38
CA SER A 344 -22.18 3.98 19.50
C SER A 344 -23.08 4.33 18.32
N THR A 345 -24.13 5.14 18.53
CA THR A 345 -25.04 5.60 17.48
C THR A 345 -24.32 6.49 16.47
N TRP A 346 -23.50 7.42 16.94
CA TRP A 346 -22.71 8.31 16.08
C TRP A 346 -21.67 7.55 15.25
N LEU A 347 -21.07 6.50 15.81
CA LEU A 347 -20.14 5.62 15.10
C LEU A 347 -20.85 4.70 14.09
N LYS A 348 -22.04 4.19 14.41
CA LYS A 348 -22.88 3.42 13.46
C LYS A 348 -23.27 4.25 12.25
N ALA A 349 -23.69 5.49 12.46
CA ALA A 349 -24.01 6.44 11.38
C ALA A 349 -22.80 6.67 10.44
N ARG A 350 -21.57 6.53 10.97
CA ARG A 350 -20.30 6.70 10.24
C ARG A 350 -19.65 5.39 9.77
N ARG A 351 -20.32 4.24 9.97
CA ARG A 351 -19.87 2.90 9.53
C ARG A 351 -18.65 2.37 10.27
N GLU A 352 -18.36 2.90 11.45
CA GLU A 352 -17.30 2.38 12.31
C GLU A 352 -17.87 1.23 13.15
N PHE A 353 -18.41 0.20 12.48
CA PHE A 353 -19.26 -0.82 13.09
C PHE A 353 -18.55 -1.61 14.18
N TRP A 354 -17.32 -2.06 13.92
CA TRP A 354 -16.53 -2.78 14.93
C TRP A 354 -16.36 -1.94 16.20
N LEU A 355 -16.02 -0.65 16.04
CA LEU A 355 -15.87 0.25 17.17
C LEU A 355 -17.22 0.49 17.86
N ALA A 356 -18.29 0.70 17.10
CA ALA A 356 -19.63 0.89 17.66
C ALA A 356 -20.10 -0.36 18.44
N PHE A 357 -19.89 -1.57 17.92
CA PHE A 357 -20.22 -2.82 18.60
C PHE A 357 -19.34 -3.07 19.82
N LYS A 358 -18.05 -2.73 19.76
CA LYS A 358 -17.15 -2.82 20.92
C LYS A 358 -17.54 -1.85 22.03
N LEU A 359 -18.06 -0.67 21.68
CA LEU A 359 -18.46 0.36 22.64
C LEU A 359 -19.89 0.16 23.18
N ARG A 360 -20.78 -0.52 22.45
CA ARG A 360 -22.21 -0.72 22.82
C ARG A 360 -22.47 -1.44 24.16
N PRO A 361 -21.70 -2.47 24.60
CA PRO A 361 -21.95 -3.16 25.86
C PRO A 361 -21.56 -2.36 27.12
N ARG A 362 -20.99 -1.15 26.96
CA ARG A 362 -20.36 -0.39 28.03
C ARG A 362 -21.37 0.56 28.68
N ARG A 363 -22.06 0.08 29.71
CA ARG A 363 -22.88 0.92 30.61
C ARG A 363 -21.99 1.44 31.73
N ILE A 364 -22.30 2.63 32.27
CA ILE A 364 -21.60 3.17 33.44
C ILE A 364 -21.65 2.19 34.62
N SER A 365 -22.72 1.39 34.71
CA SER A 365 -22.86 0.33 35.72
C SER A 365 -21.79 -0.78 35.66
N HIS A 366 -20.96 -0.81 34.61
CA HIS A 366 -19.83 -1.75 34.47
C HIS A 366 -18.48 -1.15 34.91
N TYR A 367 -18.44 0.11 35.35
CA TYR A 367 -17.22 0.82 35.74
C TYR A 367 -17.37 1.39 37.16
N GLU A 368 -16.27 1.49 37.91
CA GLU A 368 -16.29 2.03 39.28
C GLU A 368 -16.51 3.55 39.27
N ASN A 369 -15.95 4.24 38.27
CA ASN A 369 -16.12 5.67 38.08
C ASN A 369 -16.18 6.06 36.58
N VAL A 370 -16.53 7.32 36.28
CA VAL A 370 -16.67 7.81 34.90
C VAL A 370 -15.32 8.01 34.20
N GLU A 371 -14.24 8.16 34.95
CA GLU A 371 -12.88 8.28 34.39
C GLU A 371 -12.38 6.96 33.81
N ASP A 372 -12.69 5.83 34.44
CA ASP A 372 -12.36 4.51 33.89
C ASP A 372 -13.04 4.29 32.52
N LEU A 373 -14.29 4.75 32.39
CA LEU A 373 -15.01 4.75 31.12
C LEU A 373 -14.34 5.69 30.09
N ARG A 374 -13.89 6.88 30.51
CA ARG A 374 -13.15 7.81 29.64
C ARG A 374 -11.87 7.16 29.12
N GLU A 375 -11.07 6.54 29.98
CA GLU A 375 -9.83 5.86 29.60
C GLU A 375 -10.07 4.69 28.65
N ASP A 376 -11.11 3.89 28.90
CA ASP A 376 -11.47 2.77 28.03
C ASP A 376 -12.00 3.25 26.65
N LEU A 377 -12.76 4.36 26.60
CA LEU A 377 -13.16 5.00 25.35
C LEU A 377 -11.95 5.53 24.57
N VAL A 378 -11.05 6.25 25.25
CA VAL A 378 -9.84 6.84 24.68
C VAL A 378 -8.90 5.75 24.15
N SER A 379 -8.67 4.69 24.94
CA SER A 379 -7.81 3.57 24.54
C SER A 379 -8.40 2.78 23.37
N SER A 380 -9.71 2.52 23.38
CA SER A 380 -10.38 1.81 22.28
C SER A 380 -10.38 2.60 20.98
N LEU A 381 -10.61 3.92 21.04
CA LEU A 381 -10.49 4.82 19.88
C LEU A 381 -9.04 4.91 19.39
N THR A 382 -8.07 5.06 20.30
CA THR A 382 -6.65 5.14 19.96
C THR A 382 -6.16 3.86 19.28
N LEU A 383 -6.52 2.70 19.83
CA LEU A 383 -6.23 1.39 19.25
C LEU A 383 -6.87 1.26 17.86
N TYR A 384 -8.14 1.63 17.72
CA TYR A 384 -8.84 1.54 16.45
C TYR A 384 -8.25 2.44 15.36
N ILE A 385 -7.94 3.69 15.70
CA ILE A 385 -7.29 4.64 14.79
C ILE A 385 -5.88 4.13 14.43
N SER A 386 -5.14 3.57 15.38
CA SER A 386 -3.84 2.95 15.11
C SER A 386 -3.97 1.74 14.19
N LEU A 387 -4.97 0.87 14.37
CA LEU A 387 -5.20 -0.30 13.52
C LEU A 387 -5.63 0.10 12.10
N GLN A 388 -6.46 1.13 11.94
CA GLN A 388 -6.86 1.62 10.61
C GLN A 388 -5.72 2.33 9.86
N SER A 389 -4.76 2.92 10.57
CA SER A 389 -3.61 3.61 9.98
C SER A 389 -2.42 2.68 9.72
N ARG A 390 -2.43 1.45 10.25
CA ARG A 390 -1.39 0.45 10.02
C ARG A 390 -1.49 -0.12 8.60
N GLY A 391 -0.45 0.12 7.79
CA GLY A 391 -0.30 -0.48 6.46
C GLY A 391 -0.82 0.35 5.28
N ILE A 392 -1.35 1.55 5.50
CA ILE A 392 -1.80 2.46 4.43
C ILE A 392 -0.96 3.75 4.48
N LEU A 393 -0.41 4.14 3.33
CA LEU A 393 0.34 5.40 3.20
C LEU A 393 -0.59 6.60 3.42
N VAL A 394 -0.30 7.43 4.42
CA VAL A 394 -1.07 8.64 4.76
C VAL A 394 -0.28 9.92 4.49
N ASP A 395 -0.95 11.05 4.35
CA ASP A 395 -0.25 12.35 4.29
C ASP A 395 0.40 12.67 5.64
N PHE A 396 1.61 13.23 5.60
CA PHE A 396 2.39 13.49 6.80
C PHE A 396 1.74 14.55 7.69
N ASN A 397 1.54 14.19 8.95
CA ASN A 397 1.11 15.10 10.00
C ASN A 397 1.90 14.84 11.28
N LYS A 398 2.59 15.86 11.78
CA LYS A 398 3.42 15.80 12.99
C LYS A 398 2.68 15.21 14.20
N LYS A 399 1.38 15.46 14.34
CA LYS A 399 0.58 15.00 15.49
C LYS A 399 0.25 13.50 15.44
N HIS A 400 0.30 12.89 14.26
CA HIS A 400 -0.14 11.52 14.02
C HIS A 400 1.00 10.58 13.60
N PHE A 401 2.13 11.12 13.15
CA PHE A 401 3.27 10.33 12.73
C PHE A 401 3.94 9.67 13.95
N ASN A 402 4.02 8.35 13.94
CA ASN A 402 4.76 7.59 14.94
C ASN A 402 6.21 7.37 14.47
N PRO A 403 7.25 7.77 15.23
CA PRO A 403 8.66 7.58 14.84
C PRO A 403 9.13 6.13 14.68
N ASP A 404 8.41 5.17 15.26
CA ASP A 404 8.82 3.76 15.28
C ASP A 404 8.20 2.94 14.14
N TYR A 405 6.96 3.27 13.73
CA TYR A 405 6.24 2.50 12.70
C TYR A 405 5.43 3.37 11.72
N GLY A 406 5.56 4.70 11.80
CA GLY A 406 4.84 5.64 10.94
C GLY A 406 5.28 5.54 9.48
N PHE A 407 4.31 5.50 8.58
CA PHE A 407 4.56 5.45 7.14
C PHE A 407 3.72 6.53 6.45
N ALA A 408 4.37 7.63 6.03
CA ALA A 408 3.68 8.82 5.56
C ALA A 408 4.32 9.44 4.31
N ARG A 409 3.58 10.29 3.59
CA ARG A 409 4.07 11.02 2.42
C ARG A 409 3.93 12.55 2.57
N ILE A 410 4.80 13.27 1.87
CA ILE A 410 4.72 14.70 1.60
C ILE A 410 4.67 14.87 0.08
N GLY A 411 3.80 15.76 -0.40
CA GLY A 411 3.59 15.99 -1.83
C GLY A 411 2.65 14.99 -2.48
N ALA A 412 2.29 15.29 -3.72
CA ALA A 412 1.44 14.49 -4.59
C ALA A 412 2.26 13.63 -5.58
N GLY A 413 1.60 13.07 -6.59
CA GLY A 413 2.28 12.28 -7.63
C GLY A 413 2.65 10.87 -7.18
N SER A 414 3.62 10.28 -7.89
CA SER A 414 4.07 8.91 -7.63
C SER A 414 5.02 8.89 -6.42
N ILE A 415 5.06 7.76 -5.74
CA ILE A 415 6.02 7.50 -4.65
C ILE A 415 7.25 6.72 -5.12
N GLY A 416 7.26 6.30 -6.38
CA GLY A 416 8.32 5.48 -6.96
C GLY A 416 8.31 4.00 -6.54
N GLY A 417 9.22 3.24 -7.11
CA GLY A 417 9.40 1.79 -6.95
C GLY A 417 9.63 1.32 -5.52
N LYS A 418 10.72 1.81 -4.90
CA LYS A 418 11.12 1.38 -3.55
C LYS A 418 10.04 1.68 -2.52
N ALA A 419 9.47 2.89 -2.58
CA ALA A 419 8.39 3.27 -1.66
C ALA A 419 7.14 2.40 -1.85
N ARG A 420 6.78 2.03 -3.08
CA ARG A 420 5.68 1.08 -3.34
C ARG A 420 5.98 -0.29 -2.76
N GLY A 421 7.19 -0.82 -2.96
CA GLY A 421 7.64 -2.09 -2.38
C GLY A 421 7.57 -2.09 -0.85
N LEU A 422 8.04 -1.02 -0.21
CA LEU A 422 7.96 -0.81 1.24
C LEU A 422 6.52 -0.66 1.74
N SER A 423 5.68 0.09 1.03
CA SER A 423 4.26 0.24 1.35
C SER A 423 3.55 -1.12 1.30
N PHE A 424 3.87 -1.92 0.28
CA PHE A 424 3.31 -3.25 0.12
C PHE A 424 3.81 -4.23 1.20
N LEU A 425 5.09 -4.17 1.58
CA LEU A 425 5.60 -4.91 2.74
C LEU A 425 4.86 -4.55 4.02
N ASN A 426 4.66 -3.26 4.28
CA ASN A 426 3.94 -2.80 5.47
C ASN A 426 2.50 -3.33 5.46
N LEU A 427 1.84 -3.35 4.30
CA LEU A 427 0.53 -3.97 4.14
C LEU A 427 0.57 -5.49 4.43
N LEU A 428 1.56 -6.23 3.91
CA LEU A 428 1.68 -7.67 4.13
C LEU A 428 1.93 -8.03 5.60
N VAL A 429 2.77 -7.28 6.30
CA VAL A 429 3.03 -7.45 7.74
C VAL A 429 1.75 -7.30 8.54
N ASN A 430 0.95 -6.27 8.23
CA ASN A 430 -0.29 -5.99 8.96
C ASN A 430 -1.43 -6.94 8.60
N THR A 431 -1.59 -7.32 7.32
CA THR A 431 -2.68 -8.20 6.88
C THR A 431 -2.50 -9.67 7.27
N ASN A 432 -1.27 -10.09 7.61
CA ASN A 432 -0.96 -11.45 8.03
C ASN A 432 -0.59 -11.54 9.52
N ASP A 433 -0.87 -10.49 10.31
CA ASP A 433 -0.58 -10.39 11.75
C ASP A 433 0.87 -10.79 12.11
N LEU A 434 1.84 -10.45 11.25
CA LEU A 434 3.24 -10.86 11.45
C LEU A 434 3.90 -10.21 12.66
N TYR A 435 3.41 -9.03 13.07
CA TYR A 435 4.03 -8.20 14.10
C TYR A 435 4.28 -8.95 15.42
N ASN A 436 3.29 -9.73 15.89
CA ASN A 436 3.34 -10.50 17.14
C ASN A 436 3.35 -12.02 16.91
N LYS A 437 3.73 -12.48 15.71
CA LYS A 437 3.62 -13.89 15.36
C LYS A 437 4.63 -14.78 16.09
N PHE A 438 5.79 -14.23 16.41
CA PHE A 438 6.89 -14.93 17.08
C PHE A 438 7.05 -14.40 18.50
N GLU A 439 7.26 -15.31 19.45
CA GLU A 439 7.44 -14.95 20.85
C GLU A 439 8.71 -14.10 21.02
N ASN A 440 8.61 -12.99 21.76
CA ASN A 440 9.70 -12.05 22.03
C ASN A 440 10.37 -11.44 20.77
N VAL A 441 9.73 -11.46 19.60
CA VAL A 441 10.24 -10.83 18.38
C VAL A 441 9.19 -9.97 17.70
N ASN A 442 9.53 -8.70 17.48
CA ASN A 442 8.72 -7.76 16.72
C ASN A 442 9.15 -7.75 15.25
N ILE A 443 8.27 -8.21 14.35
CA ILE A 443 8.47 -8.09 12.91
C ILE A 443 7.85 -6.79 12.40
N ARG A 444 8.66 -5.88 11.85
CA ARG A 444 8.15 -4.58 11.37
C ARG A 444 8.85 -4.06 10.12
N VAL A 445 8.25 -3.05 9.50
CA VAL A 445 8.90 -2.16 8.53
C VAL A 445 9.29 -0.88 9.30
N PRO A 446 10.55 -0.41 9.23
CA PRO A 446 10.95 0.83 9.88
C PRO A 446 10.15 2.03 9.39
N ALA A 447 9.94 3.02 10.27
CA ALA A 447 9.23 4.24 9.92
C ALA A 447 9.86 4.93 8.70
N ALA A 448 9.01 5.42 7.80
CA ALA A 448 9.45 6.08 6.58
C ALA A 448 8.58 7.29 6.24
N LEU A 449 9.23 8.34 5.77
CA LEU A 449 8.63 9.53 5.18
C LEU A 449 9.00 9.58 3.69
N ILE A 450 7.99 9.68 2.84
CA ILE A 450 8.15 9.64 1.39
C ILE A 450 7.91 11.03 0.81
N LEU A 451 8.82 11.52 -0.03
CA LEU A 451 8.61 12.72 -0.85
C LEU A 451 8.13 12.28 -2.24
N GLY A 452 6.95 12.74 -2.64
CA GLY A 452 6.37 12.43 -3.95
C GLY A 452 7.14 13.05 -5.12
N THR A 453 6.99 12.48 -6.32
CA THR A 453 7.70 12.94 -7.53
C THR A 453 7.36 14.39 -7.92
N ASN A 454 6.21 14.92 -7.48
CA ASN A 454 5.86 16.32 -7.75
C ASN A 454 6.85 17.31 -7.11
N ILE A 455 7.49 16.95 -5.99
CA ILE A 455 8.49 17.79 -5.32
C ILE A 455 9.79 17.82 -6.13
N PHE A 456 10.11 16.71 -6.78
CA PHE A 456 11.22 16.67 -7.73
C PHE A 456 10.94 17.59 -8.92
N ASP A 457 9.73 17.52 -9.49
CA ASP A 457 9.32 18.40 -10.59
C ASP A 457 9.43 19.88 -10.19
N GLU A 458 8.84 20.27 -9.06
CA GLU A 458 8.91 21.63 -8.54
C GLU A 458 10.35 22.10 -8.29
N PHE A 459 11.20 21.23 -7.74
CA PHE A 459 12.62 21.53 -7.51
C PHE A 459 13.36 21.75 -8.82
N MET A 460 13.13 20.90 -9.84
CA MET A 460 13.79 21.02 -11.14
C MET A 460 13.33 22.28 -11.89
N GLU A 461 12.03 22.57 -11.89
CA GLU A 461 11.42 23.74 -12.53
C GLU A 461 11.88 25.05 -11.88
N THR A 462 11.78 25.16 -10.55
CA THR A 462 12.15 26.38 -9.81
C THR A 462 13.61 26.78 -10.03
N ASN A 463 14.48 25.80 -10.27
CA ASN A 463 15.92 26.02 -10.45
C ASN A 463 16.38 25.95 -11.91
N ASN A 464 15.47 25.74 -12.88
CA ASN A 464 15.78 25.56 -14.31
C ASN A 464 16.85 24.48 -14.58
N LEU A 465 16.82 23.37 -13.84
CA LEU A 465 17.89 22.36 -13.87
C LEU A 465 17.76 21.36 -15.03
N GLN A 466 16.62 21.31 -15.72
CA GLN A 466 16.29 20.22 -16.64
C GLN A 466 17.28 20.08 -17.80
N SER A 467 17.62 21.19 -18.46
CA SER A 467 18.59 21.20 -19.56
C SER A 467 20.03 21.14 -19.02
N THR A 468 20.34 21.96 -18.01
CA THR A 468 21.68 22.06 -17.44
C THR A 468 22.19 20.73 -16.89
N ALA A 469 21.34 19.95 -16.22
CA ALA A 469 21.74 18.67 -15.64
C ALA A 469 22.07 17.61 -16.71
N LEU A 470 21.46 17.67 -17.90
CA LEU A 470 21.72 16.72 -18.98
C LEU A 470 23.08 16.97 -19.66
N ASP A 471 23.48 18.24 -19.78
CA ASP A 471 24.70 18.65 -20.48
C ASP A 471 25.97 18.43 -19.65
N ILE A 472 25.88 18.46 -18.32
CA ILE A 472 27.03 18.31 -17.43
C ILE A 472 27.59 16.89 -17.50
N GLN A 473 28.90 16.77 -17.77
CA GLN A 473 29.61 15.48 -17.80
C GLN A 473 30.34 15.16 -16.49
N ASN A 474 30.61 16.17 -15.66
CA ASN A 474 31.33 16.02 -14.40
C ASN A 474 30.35 15.91 -13.22
N ASP A 475 30.26 14.72 -12.63
CA ASP A 475 29.34 14.43 -11.51
C ASP A 475 29.63 15.29 -10.26
N HIS A 476 30.88 15.70 -10.00
CA HIS A 476 31.20 16.59 -8.88
C HIS A 476 30.59 17.98 -9.09
N TYR A 477 30.72 18.52 -10.30
CA TYR A 477 30.15 19.82 -10.65
C TYR A 477 28.62 19.79 -10.64
N LEU A 478 28.03 18.69 -11.11
CA LEU A 478 26.58 18.45 -11.03
C LEU A 478 26.10 18.49 -9.57
N ASN A 479 26.77 17.76 -8.67
CA ASN A 479 26.43 17.72 -7.25
C ASN A 479 26.52 19.11 -6.60
N GLU A 480 27.55 19.90 -6.92
CA GLU A 480 27.67 21.27 -6.41
C GLU A 480 26.51 22.17 -6.83
N ILE A 481 26.05 22.06 -8.09
CA ILE A 481 24.93 22.84 -8.59
C ILE A 481 23.66 22.47 -7.81
N PHE A 482 23.35 21.18 -7.70
CA PHE A 482 22.16 20.71 -6.98
C PHE A 482 22.18 21.12 -5.50
N LEU A 483 23.35 21.08 -4.84
CA LEU A 483 23.50 21.55 -3.46
C LEU A 483 23.19 23.05 -3.31
N LYS A 484 23.64 23.88 -4.26
CA LYS A 484 23.41 25.34 -4.28
C LYS A 484 21.98 25.73 -4.67
N SER A 485 21.24 24.87 -5.36
CA SER A 485 19.85 25.11 -5.79
C SER A 485 18.88 25.31 -4.62
N LYS A 486 17.84 26.14 -4.81
CA LYS A 486 16.82 26.42 -3.80
C LYS A 486 15.87 25.22 -3.64
N PHE A 487 15.65 24.77 -2.42
CA PHE A 487 14.68 23.70 -2.12
C PHE A 487 13.30 24.32 -1.76
N PRO A 488 12.17 23.67 -2.11
CA PRO A 488 10.84 24.18 -1.76
C PRO A 488 10.66 24.47 -0.27
N GLU A 489 10.22 25.69 0.07
CA GLU A 489 10.10 26.15 1.46
C GLU A 489 9.03 25.39 2.24
N HIS A 490 7.87 25.16 1.63
CA HIS A 490 6.77 24.43 2.28
C HIS A 490 7.14 22.98 2.64
N VAL A 491 7.93 22.30 1.80
CA VAL A 491 8.46 20.96 2.10
C VAL A 491 9.52 21.04 3.20
N THR A 492 10.37 22.06 3.16
CA THR A 492 11.42 22.28 4.18
C THR A 492 10.82 22.42 5.58
N ASP A 493 9.69 23.12 5.73
CA ASP A 493 8.99 23.27 7.00
C ASP A 493 8.38 21.96 7.52
N GLN A 494 7.87 21.11 6.61
CA GLN A 494 7.38 19.78 6.97
C GLN A 494 8.53 18.84 7.36
N LEU A 495 9.67 18.89 6.67
CA LEU A 495 10.89 18.16 7.05
C LEU A 495 11.42 18.60 8.41
N ARG A 496 11.40 19.90 8.71
CA ARG A 496 11.73 20.43 10.04
C ARG A 496 10.81 19.86 11.12
N SER A 497 9.51 19.78 10.82
CA SER A 497 8.50 19.20 11.71
C SER A 497 8.71 17.70 11.96
N TYR A 498 9.16 16.96 10.94
CA TYR A 498 9.52 15.55 11.01
C TYR A 498 10.78 15.31 11.86
N LEU A 499 11.85 16.07 11.64
CA LEU A 499 13.09 15.95 12.41
C LEU A 499 12.91 16.30 13.89
N ASN A 500 11.89 17.09 14.23
CA ASN A 500 11.55 17.40 15.61
C ASN A 500 10.97 16.21 16.40
N ILE A 501 10.54 15.13 15.72
CA ILE A 501 9.99 13.93 16.35
C ILE A 501 10.84 12.68 16.10
N VAL A 502 11.73 12.68 15.10
CA VAL A 502 12.61 11.56 14.77
C VAL A 502 14.06 11.92 15.08
N ASN A 503 14.71 11.20 15.99
CA ASN A 503 16.12 11.44 16.39
C ASN A 503 17.06 10.27 16.04
N GLN A 504 16.56 9.24 15.37
CA GLN A 504 17.33 8.07 14.96
C GLN A 504 18.14 8.41 13.68
N PRO A 505 19.26 7.73 13.40
CA PRO A 505 19.95 7.83 12.12
C PRO A 505 19.00 7.52 10.95
N LEU A 506 19.18 8.20 9.82
CA LEU A 506 18.25 8.14 8.68
C LEU A 506 18.97 7.68 7.41
N ALA A 507 18.28 6.88 6.60
CA ALA A 507 18.63 6.62 5.21
C ALA A 507 17.77 7.48 4.28
N VAL A 508 18.41 8.24 3.40
CA VAL A 508 17.78 8.99 2.33
C VAL A 508 18.00 8.22 1.04
N ARG A 509 16.96 7.54 0.57
CA ARG A 509 17.00 6.58 -0.53
C ARG A 509 16.26 7.14 -1.74
N SER A 510 16.85 6.95 -2.92
CA SER A 510 16.18 7.09 -4.22
C SER A 510 14.98 6.14 -4.32
N SER A 511 13.89 6.59 -4.94
CA SER A 511 12.73 5.78 -5.31
C SER A 511 12.25 6.24 -6.69
N SER A 512 12.93 5.78 -7.73
CA SER A 512 12.61 6.17 -9.11
C SER A 512 11.29 5.52 -9.58
N LEU A 513 10.67 6.02 -10.65
CA LEU A 513 9.45 5.42 -11.20
C LEU A 513 9.65 3.98 -11.67
N LEU A 514 10.83 3.70 -12.21
CA LEU A 514 11.24 2.44 -12.82
C LEU A 514 11.93 1.50 -11.84
N GLU A 515 12.29 2.00 -10.67
CA GLU A 515 12.89 1.22 -9.61
C GLU A 515 11.96 0.08 -9.14
N ASP A 516 12.56 -1.05 -8.75
CA ASP A 516 11.85 -2.29 -8.40
C ASP A 516 10.81 -2.77 -9.44
N SER A 517 10.96 -2.34 -10.70
CA SER A 517 10.22 -2.86 -11.86
C SER A 517 10.66 -4.30 -12.16
N GLN A 518 9.68 -5.15 -12.49
CA GLN A 518 9.93 -6.57 -12.79
C GLN A 518 10.87 -6.78 -13.99
N TYR A 519 10.84 -5.88 -14.98
CA TYR A 519 11.55 -6.06 -16.25
C TYR A 519 12.77 -5.15 -16.41
N PHE A 520 12.89 -4.10 -15.59
CA PHE A 520 13.98 -3.12 -15.65
C PHE A 520 14.48 -2.84 -14.24
N PRO A 521 15.42 -3.63 -13.70
CA PRO A 521 15.90 -3.44 -12.35
C PRO A 521 16.86 -2.23 -12.26
N PHE A 522 16.38 -1.05 -11.87
CA PHE A 522 17.26 0.11 -11.60
C PHE A 522 18.04 -0.02 -10.27
N ALA A 523 18.26 -1.25 -9.80
CA ALA A 523 18.81 -1.52 -8.48
C ALA A 523 20.30 -1.15 -8.44
N GLY A 524 20.67 -0.26 -7.51
CA GLY A 524 22.04 0.25 -7.36
C GLY A 524 22.45 1.31 -8.39
N VAL A 525 21.52 1.81 -9.22
CA VAL A 525 21.80 2.86 -10.21
C VAL A 525 21.87 4.26 -9.57
N TYR A 526 20.99 4.51 -8.61
CA TYR A 526 20.89 5.80 -7.92
C TYR A 526 21.49 5.73 -6.50
N ASP A 527 21.90 6.88 -5.99
CA ASP A 527 22.59 6.95 -4.71
C ASP A 527 21.61 6.80 -3.52
N THR A 528 22.17 6.39 -2.39
CA THR A 528 21.53 6.36 -1.08
C THR A 528 22.52 6.94 -0.08
N PHE A 529 22.06 7.86 0.76
CA PHE A 529 22.89 8.50 1.78
C PHE A 529 22.39 8.11 3.16
N MET A 530 23.30 7.77 4.06
CA MET A 530 23.00 7.51 5.46
C MET A 530 23.57 8.62 6.33
N ILE A 531 22.71 9.23 7.14
CA ILE A 531 23.05 10.36 8.01
C ILE A 531 22.85 10.00 9.49
N ALA A 532 23.78 10.43 10.35
CA ALA A 532 23.72 10.15 11.79
C ALA A 532 22.53 10.81 12.51
N ASN A 533 22.05 11.96 12.01
CA ASN A 533 20.88 12.69 12.52
C ASN A 533 20.91 13.02 14.04
N ASN A 534 22.09 13.23 14.62
CA ASN A 534 22.30 13.36 16.06
C ASN A 534 22.86 14.73 16.51
N GLU A 535 23.00 15.69 15.60
CA GLU A 535 23.44 17.06 15.91
C GLU A 535 22.46 17.76 16.87
N GLN A 536 22.98 18.58 17.78
CA GLN A 536 22.13 19.27 18.77
C GLN A 536 21.20 20.30 18.11
N SER A 537 21.67 20.95 17.05
CA SER A 537 20.88 21.93 16.32
C SER A 537 19.97 21.29 15.29
N LEU A 538 18.66 21.53 15.42
CA LEU A 538 17.66 21.11 14.44
C LEU A 538 17.93 21.72 13.05
N SER A 539 18.50 22.93 12.98
CA SER A 539 18.81 23.57 11.70
C SER A 539 19.91 22.82 10.94
N THR A 540 20.95 22.36 11.64
CA THR A 540 22.05 21.58 11.06
C THR A 540 21.55 20.20 10.60
N ARG A 541 20.70 19.55 11.39
CA ARG A 541 20.06 18.28 11.01
C ARG A 541 19.21 18.44 9.75
N LEU A 542 18.46 19.54 9.65
CA LEU A 542 17.66 19.87 8.48
C LEU A 542 18.54 20.12 7.25
N GLU A 543 19.63 20.86 7.41
CA GLU A 543 20.60 21.13 6.33
C GLU A 543 21.21 19.84 5.78
N HIS A 544 21.64 18.93 6.65
CA HIS A 544 22.16 17.62 6.25
C HIS A 544 21.11 16.79 5.49
N LEU A 545 19.86 16.74 5.99
CA LEU A 545 18.77 16.01 5.34
C LEU A 545 18.44 16.58 3.96
N VAL A 546 18.30 17.90 3.83
CA VAL A 546 18.01 18.57 2.56
C VAL A 546 19.16 18.39 1.57
N SER A 547 20.41 18.44 2.04
CA SER A 547 21.58 18.21 1.19
C SER A 547 21.61 16.78 0.66
N ALA A 548 21.32 15.78 1.50
CA ALA A 548 21.20 14.39 1.07
C ALA A 548 20.08 14.22 0.03
N ILE A 549 18.92 14.84 0.22
CA ILE A 549 17.81 14.82 -0.76
C ILE A 549 18.27 15.37 -2.12
N LYS A 550 18.93 16.54 -2.12
CA LYS A 550 19.43 17.19 -3.35
C LYS A 550 20.44 16.32 -4.08
N LEU A 551 21.33 15.63 -3.35
CA LEU A 551 22.29 14.71 -3.95
C LEU A 551 21.62 13.46 -4.53
N VAL A 552 20.59 12.94 -3.89
CA VAL A 552 19.78 11.86 -4.49
C VAL A 552 19.13 12.34 -5.79
N TYR A 553 18.58 13.56 -5.83
CA TYR A 553 18.08 14.14 -7.08
C TYR A 553 19.17 14.28 -8.14
N ALA A 554 20.36 14.76 -7.77
CA ALA A 554 21.51 14.86 -8.66
C ALA A 554 21.91 13.50 -9.23
N SER A 555 21.84 12.43 -8.42
CA SER A 555 22.20 11.06 -8.84
C SER A 555 21.40 10.55 -10.05
N THR A 556 20.23 11.13 -10.32
CA THR A 556 19.41 10.86 -11.52
C THR A 556 20.15 11.22 -12.82
N TYR A 557 21.04 12.21 -12.77
CA TYR A 557 21.75 12.77 -13.93
C TYR A 557 23.25 12.43 -13.95
N CYS A 558 23.76 11.72 -12.93
CA CYS A 558 25.16 11.27 -12.89
C CYS A 558 25.50 10.35 -14.08
N LYS A 559 26.79 10.26 -14.42
CA LYS A 559 27.29 9.42 -15.52
C LYS A 559 26.79 7.97 -15.42
N ARG A 560 26.77 7.40 -14.20
CA ARG A 560 26.26 6.05 -13.95
C ARG A 560 24.80 5.87 -14.39
N ALA A 561 23.90 6.74 -13.92
CA ALA A 561 22.48 6.65 -14.24
C ALA A 561 22.20 6.87 -15.73
N ARG A 562 22.85 7.85 -16.35
CA ARG A 562 22.71 8.12 -17.80
C ARG A 562 23.19 6.95 -18.64
N ASN A 563 24.33 6.34 -18.27
CA ASN A 563 24.85 5.17 -18.98
C ASN A 563 23.91 3.98 -18.85
N TYR A 564 23.30 3.77 -17.68
CA TYR A 564 22.32 2.71 -17.49
C TYR A 564 21.08 2.89 -18.37
N ILE A 565 20.49 4.11 -18.39
CA ILE A 565 19.26 4.40 -19.13
C ILE A 565 19.43 4.20 -20.65
N LYS A 566 20.62 4.44 -21.21
CA LYS A 566 20.92 4.18 -22.64
C LYS A 566 20.62 2.76 -23.11
N TYR A 567 20.64 1.78 -22.20
CA TYR A 567 20.36 0.36 -22.52
C TYR A 567 18.91 -0.04 -22.26
N THR A 568 18.07 0.92 -21.87
CA THR A 568 16.64 0.72 -21.65
C THR A 568 15.85 1.39 -22.77
N SER A 569 14.55 1.11 -22.87
CA SER A 569 13.65 1.81 -23.80
C SER A 569 13.27 3.22 -23.34
N PHE A 570 13.73 3.66 -22.17
CA PHE A 570 13.34 4.92 -21.54
C PHE A 570 14.29 6.06 -21.88
N ARG A 571 13.77 7.29 -21.82
CA ARG A 571 14.58 8.51 -21.96
C ARG A 571 14.90 9.10 -20.60
N ASN A 572 16.08 9.70 -20.45
CA ASN A 572 16.48 10.38 -19.21
C ASN A 572 15.49 11.47 -18.78
N GLU A 573 14.83 12.14 -19.74
CA GLU A 573 13.84 13.19 -19.49
C GLU A 573 12.53 12.69 -18.85
N GLU A 574 12.22 11.41 -19.03
CA GLU A 574 11.01 10.75 -18.49
C GLU A 574 11.21 10.27 -17.05
N GLU A 575 12.47 10.20 -16.58
CA GLU A 575 12.78 9.77 -15.24
C GLU A 575 12.28 10.81 -14.23
N ARG A 576 11.63 10.33 -13.16
CA ARG A 576 11.20 11.13 -12.01
C ARG A 576 11.62 10.43 -10.74
N MET A 577 12.07 11.22 -9.77
CA MET A 577 12.64 10.72 -8.53
C MET A 577 11.74 11.06 -7.34
N ALA A 578 11.20 10.05 -6.68
CA ALA A 578 10.69 10.19 -5.32
C ALA A 578 11.82 9.90 -4.32
N ILE A 579 11.65 10.32 -3.06
CA ILE A 579 12.62 10.07 -1.99
C ILE A 579 11.97 9.29 -0.87
N VAL A 580 12.67 8.28 -0.35
CA VAL A 580 12.30 7.57 0.88
C VAL A 580 13.28 7.95 1.97
N ILE A 581 12.80 8.63 3.01
CA ILE A 581 13.54 8.95 4.24
C ILE A 581 13.13 7.92 5.28
N GLN A 582 14.01 6.96 5.59
CA GLN A 582 13.71 5.81 6.43
C GLN A 582 14.59 5.79 7.68
N SER A 583 14.02 5.47 8.84
CA SER A 583 14.81 5.24 10.05
C SER A 583 15.73 4.03 9.87
N LEU A 584 17.00 4.18 10.24
CA LEU A 584 17.96 3.08 10.24
C LEU A 584 17.73 2.16 11.44
N VAL A 585 18.03 0.88 11.24
CA VAL A 585 17.86 -0.18 12.25
C VAL A 585 19.22 -0.54 12.81
N GLY A 586 19.35 -0.56 14.14
CA GLY A 586 20.57 -0.92 14.82
C GLY A 586 20.63 -0.46 16.27
N ASN A 587 21.77 -0.71 16.89
CA ASN A 587 22.08 -0.29 18.25
C ASN A 587 23.28 0.68 18.24
N THR A 588 23.33 1.56 19.24
CA THR A 588 24.50 2.41 19.49
C THR A 588 25.55 1.64 20.29
N TYR A 589 26.79 1.61 19.79
CA TYR A 589 27.96 1.02 20.42
C TYR A 589 29.10 2.03 20.47
N GLY A 590 29.27 2.67 21.64
CA GLY A 590 30.20 3.79 21.77
C GLY A 590 29.83 4.91 20.80
N ASP A 591 30.72 5.20 19.85
CA ASP A 591 30.56 6.26 18.85
C ASP A 591 29.95 5.78 17.52
N TYR A 592 29.53 4.52 17.45
CA TYR A 592 29.07 3.89 16.21
C TYR A 592 27.64 3.37 16.32
N PHE A 593 26.92 3.34 15.19
CA PHE A 593 25.58 2.77 15.10
C PHE A 593 25.51 1.73 13.98
N TYR A 594 25.04 0.52 14.30
CA TYR A 594 24.88 -0.59 13.35
C TYR A 594 23.99 -1.72 13.93
N PRO A 595 23.36 -2.55 13.07
CA PRO A 595 22.65 -3.75 13.51
C PRO A 595 23.60 -4.94 13.70
N GLU A 596 23.24 -5.86 14.58
CA GLU A 596 24.01 -7.09 14.80
C GLU A 596 23.97 -8.01 13.58
N ILE A 597 22.86 -8.04 12.84
CA ILE A 597 22.75 -8.80 11.58
C ILE A 597 22.07 -7.93 10.54
N SER A 598 22.64 -7.85 9.35
CA SER A 598 21.96 -7.38 8.14
C SER A 598 22.08 -8.44 7.05
N GLY A 599 21.09 -8.50 6.16
CA GLY A 599 21.10 -9.53 5.13
C GLY A 599 20.12 -9.33 3.99
N VAL A 600 20.31 -10.18 2.98
CA VAL A 600 19.46 -10.30 1.79
C VAL A 600 18.98 -11.75 1.72
N ALA A 601 17.67 -11.94 1.65
CA ALA A 601 17.04 -13.24 1.52
C ALA A 601 16.32 -13.34 0.17
N LYS A 602 16.53 -14.44 -0.56
CA LYS A 602 15.88 -14.73 -1.84
C LYS A 602 15.03 -15.97 -1.72
N SER A 603 13.82 -15.95 -2.28
CA SER A 603 12.92 -17.10 -2.29
C SER A 603 13.34 -18.20 -3.27
N PHE A 604 14.36 -17.93 -4.10
CA PHE A 604 14.88 -18.87 -5.08
C PHE A 604 16.40 -18.89 -5.04
N ASN A 605 16.97 -20.09 -4.97
CA ASN A 605 18.40 -20.35 -5.02
C ASN A 605 18.78 -20.98 -6.37
N TYR A 606 19.52 -20.26 -7.20
CA TYR A 606 19.95 -20.76 -8.52
C TYR A 606 21.01 -21.87 -8.42
N TYR A 607 21.79 -21.87 -7.35
CA TYR A 607 22.90 -22.81 -7.12
C TYR A 607 22.65 -23.68 -5.88
N SER A 608 21.45 -24.25 -5.76
CA SER A 608 21.10 -25.17 -4.66
C SER A 608 21.94 -26.45 -4.70
N VAL A 609 22.45 -26.88 -3.54
CA VAL A 609 23.19 -28.13 -3.38
C VAL A 609 22.37 -29.10 -2.54
N SER A 610 22.29 -30.38 -2.96
CA SER A 610 21.57 -31.43 -2.23
C SER A 610 21.95 -31.44 -0.74
N PRO A 611 20.97 -31.50 0.19
CA PRO A 611 19.54 -31.82 0.00
C PRO A 611 18.63 -30.63 -0.35
N GLN A 612 19.18 -29.43 -0.56
CA GLN A 612 18.40 -28.21 -0.82
C GLN A 612 17.80 -28.24 -2.24
N ASN A 613 16.57 -27.75 -2.36
CA ASN A 613 15.92 -27.43 -3.63
C ASN A 613 16.06 -25.93 -3.94
N PRO A 614 15.94 -25.53 -5.22
CA PRO A 614 15.95 -24.12 -5.58
C PRO A 614 14.87 -23.29 -4.87
N GLU A 615 13.70 -23.87 -4.59
CA GLU A 615 12.59 -23.16 -3.92
C GLU A 615 12.77 -22.98 -2.41
N ASP A 616 13.78 -23.62 -1.80
CA ASP A 616 14.05 -23.49 -0.36
C ASP A 616 14.72 -22.14 -0.01
N GLY A 617 15.09 -21.36 -1.03
CA GLY A 617 15.66 -20.03 -0.89
C GLY A 617 17.11 -20.01 -0.41
N ILE A 618 17.68 -18.81 -0.39
CA ILE A 618 19.06 -18.55 0.04
C ILE A 618 19.13 -17.21 0.77
N VAL A 619 19.94 -17.16 1.82
CA VAL A 619 20.13 -15.97 2.67
C VAL A 619 21.61 -15.64 2.73
N SER A 620 21.95 -14.38 2.48
CA SER A 620 23.27 -13.81 2.71
C SER A 620 23.19 -12.85 3.89
N ALA A 621 24.02 -13.04 4.91
CA ALA A 621 23.98 -12.27 6.14
C ALA A 621 25.40 -11.88 6.61
N ALA A 622 25.51 -10.67 7.17
CA ALA A 622 26.75 -10.11 7.69
C ALA A 622 26.49 -9.33 8.98
N LEU A 623 27.56 -9.08 9.74
CA LEU A 623 27.56 -8.11 10.84
C LEU A 623 27.61 -6.68 10.28
N GLY A 624 26.90 -5.75 10.91
CA GLY A 624 26.95 -4.34 10.59
C GLY A 624 25.93 -3.92 9.53
N MET A 625 26.11 -2.74 8.94
CA MET A 625 25.22 -2.19 7.91
C MET A 625 25.24 -3.05 6.64
N GLY A 626 24.09 -3.16 5.96
CA GLY A 626 23.87 -4.08 4.82
C GLY A 626 24.76 -3.89 3.59
N LYS A 627 25.60 -2.84 3.54
CA LYS A 627 26.51 -2.55 2.44
C LYS A 627 27.43 -3.72 2.10
N THR A 628 27.93 -4.46 3.10
CA THR A 628 28.75 -5.68 2.90
C THR A 628 28.04 -6.72 2.03
N VAL A 629 26.75 -6.97 2.26
CA VAL A 629 25.99 -7.96 1.49
C VAL A 629 25.63 -7.43 0.10
N VAL A 630 25.22 -6.16 0.02
CA VAL A 630 24.80 -5.52 -1.23
C VAL A 630 25.96 -5.39 -2.23
N GLU A 631 27.15 -5.04 -1.76
CA GLU A 631 28.37 -4.93 -2.57
C GLU A 631 29.04 -6.30 -2.84
N GLY A 632 28.46 -7.38 -2.32
CA GLY A 632 28.94 -8.74 -2.55
C GLY A 632 30.32 -9.01 -1.93
N GLU A 633 30.65 -8.38 -0.81
CA GLU A 633 31.83 -8.70 -0.01
C GLU A 633 31.65 -10.05 0.75
N ASN A 634 32.67 -10.48 1.49
CA ASN A 634 32.64 -11.72 2.26
C ASN A 634 31.56 -11.67 3.35
N CYS A 635 30.53 -12.50 3.18
CA CYS A 635 29.41 -12.65 4.10
C CYS A 635 29.00 -14.13 4.19
N LEU A 636 28.24 -14.48 5.22
CA LEU A 636 27.76 -15.84 5.44
C LEU A 636 26.52 -16.13 4.59
N THR A 637 26.47 -17.30 3.97
CA THR A 637 25.39 -17.73 3.09
C THR A 637 24.78 -19.04 3.60
N PHE A 638 23.47 -19.08 3.78
CA PHE A 638 22.77 -20.28 4.27
C PHE A 638 21.36 -20.40 3.68
N CYS A 639 20.87 -21.64 3.60
CA CYS A 639 19.48 -21.91 3.23
C CYS A 639 18.61 -21.88 4.50
N PRO A 640 17.52 -21.08 4.56
CA PRO A 640 16.72 -20.96 5.76
C PRO A 640 15.95 -22.25 6.10
N ALA A 641 15.70 -23.14 5.13
CA ALA A 641 15.13 -24.48 5.38
C ALA A 641 16.17 -25.47 5.96
N PHE A 642 17.46 -25.23 5.70
CA PHE A 642 18.57 -26.08 6.14
C PHE A 642 19.67 -25.23 6.84
N PRO A 643 19.35 -24.52 7.93
CA PRO A 643 20.21 -23.47 8.50
C PRO A 643 21.54 -24.01 9.07
N LYS A 644 21.60 -25.31 9.39
CA LYS A 644 22.80 -25.98 9.90
C LYS A 644 23.77 -26.44 8.79
N HIS A 645 23.35 -26.41 7.53
CA HIS A 645 24.15 -26.81 6.36
C HIS A 645 24.81 -25.60 5.69
N VAL A 646 25.85 -25.06 6.32
CA VAL A 646 26.59 -23.89 5.83
C VAL A 646 27.89 -24.33 5.14
N ASN A 647 27.89 -24.35 3.80
CA ASN A 647 29.02 -24.86 3.00
C ASN A 647 30.35 -24.13 3.28
N GLN A 648 30.29 -22.82 3.54
CA GLN A 648 31.46 -21.99 3.83
C GLN A 648 32.19 -22.39 5.11
N LEU A 649 31.55 -23.16 6.01
CA LEU A 649 32.09 -23.59 7.29
C LEU A 649 32.46 -25.08 7.34
N ASN A 650 32.50 -25.77 6.18
CA ASN A 650 32.80 -27.21 6.11
C ASN A 650 34.24 -27.55 6.53
N THR A 651 35.20 -26.69 6.20
CA THR A 651 36.60 -26.82 6.61
C THR A 651 37.10 -25.53 7.25
N VAL A 652 38.10 -25.63 8.13
CA VAL A 652 38.67 -24.47 8.82
C VAL A 652 39.28 -23.49 7.83
N ASP A 653 39.99 -23.97 6.81
CA ASP A 653 40.61 -23.12 5.80
C ASP A 653 39.58 -22.34 4.98
N GLN A 654 38.49 -22.99 4.57
CA GLN A 654 37.37 -22.31 3.89
C GLN A 654 36.70 -21.28 4.79
N ALA A 655 36.50 -21.62 6.06
CA ALA A 655 35.89 -20.72 7.02
C ALA A 655 36.75 -19.46 7.23
N LEU A 656 38.08 -19.60 7.36
CA LEU A 656 39.01 -18.47 7.52
C LEU A 656 39.12 -17.60 6.26
N TYR A 657 39.02 -18.23 5.08
CA TYR A 657 39.13 -17.53 3.81
C TYR A 657 37.87 -16.73 3.48
N ASN A 658 36.69 -17.32 3.64
CA ASN A 658 35.40 -16.74 3.25
C ASN A 658 34.74 -15.87 4.34
N ASN A 659 35.41 -15.63 5.47
CA ASN A 659 34.80 -14.88 6.57
C ASN A 659 34.91 -13.36 6.39
N GLN A 660 33.89 -12.67 6.91
CA GLN A 660 33.93 -11.24 7.11
C GLN A 660 35.08 -10.85 8.05
N ARG A 661 35.86 -9.83 7.67
CA ARG A 661 36.96 -9.28 8.52
C ARG A 661 36.69 -7.87 9.02
N GLU A 662 35.86 -7.14 8.27
CA GLU A 662 35.49 -5.77 8.51
C GLU A 662 33.98 -5.61 8.28
N PHE A 663 33.39 -4.62 8.91
CA PHE A 663 31.97 -4.31 8.83
C PHE A 663 31.75 -2.80 8.70
N TYR A 664 30.60 -2.43 8.14
CA TYR A 664 30.23 -1.03 8.02
C TYR A 664 29.36 -0.58 9.19
N ALA A 665 29.58 0.64 9.67
CA ALA A 665 28.81 1.29 10.73
C ALA A 665 28.66 2.79 10.47
N ILE A 666 27.64 3.41 11.04
CA ILE A 666 27.48 4.87 11.02
C ILE A 666 28.35 5.49 12.12
N ASN A 667 29.15 6.48 11.78
CA ASN A 667 29.92 7.25 12.75
C ASN A 667 29.08 8.40 13.33
N LEU A 668 28.78 8.34 14.63
CA LEU A 668 27.96 9.35 15.32
C LEU A 668 28.75 10.60 15.71
N LYS A 669 30.09 10.61 15.63
CA LYS A 669 30.92 11.78 15.99
C LYS A 669 31.32 12.66 14.81
N ARG A 670 31.03 12.23 13.58
CA ARG A 670 31.54 12.90 12.39
C ARG A 670 30.73 14.18 12.13
N ASN A 671 31.25 15.30 12.63
CA ASN A 671 30.67 16.61 12.38
C ASN A 671 31.35 17.21 11.12
N GLY A 672 30.67 17.19 9.98
CA GLY A 672 31.05 18.01 8.81
C GLY A 672 30.97 17.34 7.43
N MET A 673 30.59 18.17 6.45
CA MET A 673 30.32 17.94 5.00
C MET A 673 31.40 17.23 4.16
N SER A 674 32.45 16.66 4.73
CA SER A 674 33.57 16.12 3.94
C SER A 674 33.18 14.94 3.02
N THR A 675 32.20 14.13 3.43
CA THR A 675 31.50 13.14 2.59
C THR A 675 30.10 12.93 3.21
N MET A 676 29.02 13.23 2.50
CA MET A 676 27.62 13.14 3.01
C MET A 676 27.14 11.70 3.33
N ASP A 677 28.01 10.69 3.21
CA ASP A 677 27.81 9.31 3.67
C ASP A 677 28.64 9.09 4.96
N ASP A 678 27.96 8.90 6.09
CA ASP A 678 28.58 8.73 7.42
C ASP A 678 29.07 7.29 7.68
N LEU A 679 28.95 6.40 6.69
CA LEU A 679 29.43 5.01 6.79
C LEU A 679 30.96 4.96 6.91
N VAL A 680 31.41 4.22 7.91
CA VAL A 680 32.83 3.90 8.14
C VAL A 680 33.02 2.39 8.19
N ARG A 681 34.18 1.94 7.73
CA ARG A 681 34.60 0.53 7.73
C ARG A 681 35.43 0.25 8.98
N LEU A 682 35.03 -0.75 9.76
CA LEU A 682 35.62 -1.10 11.05
C LEU A 682 36.06 -2.57 11.08
N PRO A 683 37.19 -2.90 11.73
CA PRO A 683 37.61 -4.29 11.92
C PRO A 683 36.78 -4.99 13.00
N LEU A 684 36.65 -6.32 12.93
CA LEU A 684 35.92 -7.12 13.94
C LEU A 684 36.42 -6.93 15.39
N SER A 685 37.69 -6.55 15.57
CA SER A 685 38.24 -6.24 16.89
C SER A 685 37.53 -5.08 17.60
N GLU A 686 36.96 -4.13 16.85
CA GLU A 686 36.16 -3.05 17.43
C GLU A 686 34.80 -3.56 17.93
N ALA A 687 34.14 -4.43 17.15
CA ALA A 687 32.91 -5.09 17.57
C ALA A 687 33.12 -5.97 18.83
N GLU A 688 34.28 -6.60 18.96
CA GLU A 688 34.65 -7.37 20.15
C GLU A 688 34.74 -6.49 21.41
N LYS A 689 35.43 -5.34 21.32
CA LYS A 689 35.50 -4.35 22.42
C LYS A 689 34.12 -3.86 22.83
N GLN A 690 33.23 -3.71 21.85
CA GLN A 690 31.85 -3.24 22.02
C GLN A 690 30.88 -4.34 22.51
N ARG A 691 31.36 -5.59 22.63
CA ARG A 691 30.58 -6.77 23.05
C ARG A 691 29.37 -7.08 22.16
N SER A 692 29.38 -6.66 20.89
CA SER A 692 28.30 -6.93 19.93
C SER A 692 28.39 -8.33 19.29
N LEU A 693 29.57 -8.95 19.33
CA LEU A 693 29.84 -10.24 18.68
C LEU A 693 29.14 -11.45 19.32
N GLY A 694 28.58 -11.32 20.52
CA GLY A 694 28.02 -12.45 21.28
C GLY A 694 26.91 -13.23 20.55
N TYR A 695 26.17 -12.57 19.66
CA TYR A 695 25.07 -13.15 18.90
C TYR A 695 25.51 -13.80 17.58
N VAL A 696 26.67 -13.43 17.04
CA VAL A 696 27.02 -13.69 15.63
C VAL A 696 28.34 -14.42 15.43
N ALA A 697 29.23 -14.41 16.43
CA ALA A 697 30.60 -14.85 16.26
C ALA A 697 30.91 -16.23 16.87
N SER A 698 31.94 -16.86 16.32
CA SER A 698 32.66 -18.01 16.86
C SER A 698 34.14 -17.68 16.96
N THR A 699 34.89 -18.55 17.62
CA THR A 699 36.31 -18.37 17.90
C THR A 699 37.14 -19.46 17.24
N PHE A 700 38.08 -19.06 16.38
CA PHE A 700 39.11 -19.95 15.87
C PHE A 700 40.29 -20.03 16.84
N SER A 701 40.61 -21.26 17.26
CA SER A 701 41.80 -21.56 18.08
C SER A 701 42.92 -22.07 17.18
N HIS A 702 44.01 -21.29 17.10
CA HIS A 702 45.22 -21.69 16.37
C HIS A 702 45.86 -22.95 16.96
N GLU A 703 45.80 -23.12 18.28
CA GLU A 703 46.39 -24.27 18.98
C GLU A 703 45.69 -25.59 18.60
N ASN A 704 44.36 -25.57 18.53
CA ASN A 704 43.56 -26.76 18.26
C ASN A 704 43.18 -26.93 16.79
N GLN A 705 43.53 -25.96 15.92
CA GLN A 705 43.10 -25.91 14.52
C GLN A 705 41.58 -26.16 14.38
N ALA A 706 40.80 -25.52 15.25
CA ALA A 706 39.37 -25.78 15.36
C ALA A 706 38.58 -24.50 15.66
N ILE A 707 37.31 -24.48 15.22
CA ILE A 707 36.36 -23.39 15.46
C ILE A 707 35.42 -23.81 16.59
N TYR A 708 35.30 -22.96 17.60
CA TYR A 708 34.40 -23.13 18.73
C TYR A 708 33.30 -22.06 18.71
N ASP A 709 32.05 -22.47 18.90
CA ASP A 709 30.92 -21.55 18.91
C ASP A 709 31.02 -20.55 20.07
N GLY A 710 30.71 -19.27 19.81
CA GLY A 710 30.76 -18.17 20.77
C GLY A 710 32.12 -17.47 20.89
N THR A 711 32.21 -16.52 21.83
CA THR A 711 33.34 -15.58 22.00
C THR A 711 34.13 -15.77 23.31
N SER A 712 33.80 -16.79 24.11
CA SER A 712 34.37 -17.00 25.45
C SER A 712 35.83 -17.46 25.44
N ARG A 713 36.28 -18.10 24.34
CA ARG A 713 37.66 -18.57 24.17
C ARG A 713 38.55 -17.46 23.63
N GLN A 714 39.86 -17.59 23.86
CA GLN A 714 40.88 -16.77 23.19
C GLN A 714 41.10 -17.27 21.76
N GLY A 715 41.27 -16.35 20.81
CA GLY A 715 41.50 -16.69 19.40
C GLY A 715 40.91 -15.67 18.43
N GLN A 716 41.06 -15.94 17.13
CA GLN A 716 40.54 -15.08 16.07
C GLN A 716 39.01 -15.18 15.99
N ARG A 717 38.31 -14.05 15.85
CA ARG A 717 36.85 -14.00 15.72
C ARG A 717 36.43 -14.26 14.28
N LEU A 718 35.39 -15.09 14.12
CA LEU A 718 34.76 -15.41 12.85
C LEU A 718 33.25 -15.21 12.95
N ILE A 719 32.63 -14.56 11.96
CA ILE A 719 31.18 -14.43 11.84
C ILE A 719 30.62 -15.73 11.25
N THR A 720 30.01 -16.55 12.10
CA THR A 720 29.45 -17.86 11.71
C THR A 720 27.94 -17.95 11.93
N LEU A 721 27.36 -16.96 12.63
CA LEU A 721 25.98 -16.97 13.11
C LEU A 721 25.63 -18.24 13.91
N ALA A 722 26.60 -18.96 14.47
CA ALA A 722 26.36 -20.21 15.20
C ALA A 722 25.35 -20.06 16.36
N PRO A 723 25.38 -18.97 17.18
CA PRO A 723 24.35 -18.79 18.22
C PRO A 723 22.93 -18.72 17.65
N VAL A 724 22.74 -18.09 16.48
CA VAL A 724 21.43 -17.99 15.83
C VAL A 724 21.05 -19.27 15.08
N LEU A 725 21.96 -19.82 14.26
CA LEU A 725 21.67 -20.94 13.35
C LEU A 725 21.76 -22.33 14.00
N LYS A 726 22.59 -22.49 15.05
CA LYS A 726 22.76 -23.77 15.76
C LYS A 726 22.09 -23.80 17.12
N GLN A 727 22.20 -22.70 17.89
CA GLN A 727 21.66 -22.62 19.26
C GLN A 727 20.26 -22.02 19.31
N GLU A 728 19.74 -21.53 18.17
CA GLU A 728 18.35 -21.08 18.01
C GLU A 728 17.94 -20.00 19.01
N ILE A 729 18.89 -19.13 19.42
CA ILE A 729 18.62 -18.01 20.34
C ILE A 729 17.68 -16.96 19.75
N PHE A 730 17.52 -16.98 18.42
CA PHE A 730 16.63 -16.10 17.67
C PHE A 730 16.10 -16.85 16.44
N PRO A 731 14.79 -16.85 16.17
CA PRO A 731 14.15 -17.66 15.12
C PRO A 731 14.33 -17.06 13.72
N LEU A 732 15.57 -16.71 13.34
CA LEU A 732 15.88 -16.10 12.04
C LEU A 732 15.44 -16.99 10.86
N PRO A 733 15.74 -18.30 10.84
CA PRO A 733 15.35 -19.16 9.72
C PRO A 733 13.82 -19.24 9.55
N GLU A 734 13.07 -19.38 10.64
CA GLU A 734 11.60 -19.50 10.64
C GLU A 734 10.90 -18.21 10.20
N ILE A 735 11.43 -17.06 10.66
CA ILE A 735 10.97 -15.75 10.23
C ILE A 735 11.19 -15.61 8.72
N LEU A 736 12.40 -15.89 8.24
CA LEU A 736 12.74 -15.75 6.82
C LEU A 736 11.90 -16.68 5.93
N GLN A 737 11.70 -17.95 6.30
CA GLN A 737 10.81 -18.86 5.57
C GLN A 737 9.37 -18.31 5.50
N THR A 738 8.86 -17.78 6.61
CA THR A 738 7.50 -17.23 6.68
C THR A 738 7.36 -16.00 5.80
N VAL A 739 8.28 -15.04 5.92
CA VAL A 739 8.25 -13.79 5.16
C VAL A 739 8.45 -14.06 3.67
N LEU A 740 9.41 -14.91 3.28
CA LEU A 740 9.63 -15.27 1.87
C LEU A 740 8.40 -15.92 1.24
N LYS A 741 7.72 -16.81 1.97
CA LYS A 741 6.50 -17.47 1.51
C LYS A 741 5.34 -16.48 1.32
N ILE A 742 5.14 -15.58 2.28
CA ILE A 742 4.08 -14.56 2.22
C ILE A 742 4.39 -13.56 1.10
N GLY A 743 5.62 -13.08 1.01
CA GLY A 743 6.03 -12.13 -0.02
C GLY A 743 5.93 -12.73 -1.43
N LYS A 744 6.36 -13.98 -1.64
CA LYS A 744 6.20 -14.72 -2.91
C LYS A 744 4.73 -14.83 -3.31
N ARG A 745 3.85 -15.19 -2.37
CA ARG A 745 2.40 -15.25 -2.61
C ARG A 745 1.81 -13.87 -2.92
N GLY A 746 2.26 -12.83 -2.21
CA GLY A 746 1.78 -11.46 -2.38
C GLY A 746 2.20 -10.83 -3.71
N MET A 747 3.44 -11.01 -4.14
CA MET A 747 3.97 -10.47 -5.39
C MET A 747 3.64 -11.34 -6.62
N GLY A 748 3.28 -12.61 -6.45
CA GLY A 748 3.02 -13.54 -7.55
C GLY A 748 4.27 -13.95 -8.34
N ASN A 749 5.47 -13.67 -7.81
CA ASN A 749 6.77 -13.99 -8.37
C ASN A 749 7.73 -14.43 -7.26
N ASP A 750 8.88 -14.98 -7.63
CA ASP A 750 10.01 -15.10 -6.70
C ASP A 750 10.46 -13.71 -6.26
N ILE A 751 10.99 -13.59 -5.04
CA ILE A 751 11.27 -12.31 -4.40
C ILE A 751 12.65 -12.28 -3.73
N GLU A 752 13.13 -11.06 -3.54
CA GLU A 752 14.29 -10.72 -2.72
C GLU A 752 13.84 -9.76 -1.61
N ILE A 753 14.35 -9.96 -0.40
CA ILE A 753 14.06 -9.12 0.78
C ILE A 753 15.38 -8.69 1.42
N GLU A 754 15.53 -7.38 1.64
CA GLU A 754 16.57 -6.83 2.51
C GLU A 754 16.03 -6.75 3.94
N PHE A 755 16.81 -7.20 4.92
CA PHE A 755 16.42 -7.19 6.33
C PHE A 755 17.56 -6.78 7.25
N ALA A 756 17.20 -6.37 8.46
CA ALA A 756 18.13 -6.19 9.59
C ALA A 756 17.52 -6.76 10.87
N VAL A 757 18.38 -7.28 11.73
CA VAL A 757 18.04 -7.78 13.06
C VAL A 757 18.74 -6.90 14.09
N ARG A 758 17.97 -6.47 15.09
CA ARG A 758 18.46 -5.74 16.25
C ARG A 758 18.11 -6.55 17.50
N PHE A 759 19.11 -6.87 18.30
CA PHE A 759 18.88 -7.50 19.59
C PHE A 759 18.64 -6.46 20.67
N SER A 760 17.67 -6.69 21.54
CA SER A 760 17.40 -5.81 22.67
C SER A 760 18.55 -5.89 23.69
N LYS A 761 18.93 -4.74 24.25
CA LYS A 761 19.86 -4.68 25.40
C LYS A 761 19.14 -4.83 26.74
N GLU A 762 17.82 -4.63 26.75
CA GLU A 762 16.96 -4.72 27.93
C GLU A 762 16.22 -6.06 27.92
N LYS A 763 16.25 -6.79 29.05
CA LYS A 763 15.65 -8.13 29.15
C LYS A 763 14.14 -8.17 28.89
N ASP A 764 13.44 -7.06 29.10
CA ASP A 764 11.98 -6.97 29.00
C ASP A 764 11.49 -6.37 27.66
N GLN A 765 12.40 -6.04 26.74
CA GLN A 765 12.04 -5.57 25.40
C GLN A 765 12.28 -6.67 24.36
N PRO A 766 11.34 -6.87 23.42
CA PRO A 766 11.48 -7.87 22.36
C PRO A 766 12.59 -7.50 21.38
N ASP A 767 13.20 -8.51 20.78
CA ASP A 767 14.13 -8.34 19.67
C ASP A 767 13.36 -7.87 18.42
N GLU A 768 14.07 -7.29 17.45
CA GLU A 768 13.43 -6.73 16.25
C GLU A 768 13.95 -7.38 14.98
N PHE A 769 13.01 -7.84 14.14
CA PHE A 769 13.28 -8.21 12.75
C PHE A 769 12.66 -7.15 11.84
N CYS A 770 13.50 -6.38 11.17
CA CYS A 770 13.08 -5.25 10.36
C CYS A 770 13.23 -5.55 8.86
N LEU A 771 12.13 -5.39 8.14
CA LEU A 771 12.06 -5.50 6.67
C LEU A 771 12.43 -4.14 6.04
N LEU A 772 13.52 -4.11 5.29
CA LEU A 772 14.12 -2.88 4.76
C LEU A 772 13.79 -2.62 3.30
N GLN A 773 13.55 -3.68 2.52
CA GLN A 773 13.10 -3.60 1.13
C GLN A 773 12.58 -4.96 0.66
N MET A 774 11.69 -4.97 -0.33
CA MET A 774 11.29 -6.19 -1.05
C MET A 774 11.18 -5.90 -2.54
N ARG A 775 11.70 -6.82 -3.36
CA ARG A 775 11.75 -6.70 -4.82
C ARG A 775 11.31 -8.01 -5.48
N PRO A 776 10.65 -7.96 -6.65
CA PRO A 776 10.45 -9.14 -7.46
C PRO A 776 11.77 -9.59 -8.11
N VAL A 777 11.98 -10.90 -8.22
CA VAL A 777 13.08 -11.51 -8.96
C VAL A 777 12.52 -12.04 -10.27
N ALA A 778 12.98 -11.48 -11.39
CA ALA A 778 12.54 -11.89 -12.71
C ALA A 778 12.96 -13.33 -12.99
N ARG A 779 11.98 -14.20 -13.26
CA ARG A 779 12.19 -15.58 -13.72
C ARG A 779 11.96 -15.65 -15.23
N ARG A 780 12.87 -16.27 -15.97
CA ARG A 780 12.61 -16.66 -17.36
C ARG A 780 11.71 -17.90 -17.39
N SER A 781 10.55 -17.77 -18.00
CA SER A 781 9.73 -18.89 -18.48
C SER A 781 9.75 -18.90 -19.99
N GLU A 782 10.83 -19.42 -20.60
CA GLU A 782 10.81 -19.78 -22.02
C GLU A 782 11.14 -21.27 -22.15
N HIS A 783 10.24 -22.00 -22.81
CA HIS A 783 10.30 -23.42 -23.09
C HIS A 783 11.34 -23.75 -24.17
N VAL A 784 12.59 -23.30 -24.02
CA VAL A 784 13.66 -23.76 -24.91
C VAL A 784 14.23 -25.05 -24.30
N HIS A 785 13.73 -26.19 -24.76
CA HIS A 785 14.33 -27.49 -24.48
C HIS A 785 15.67 -27.59 -25.24
N VAL A 786 16.74 -27.05 -24.65
CA VAL A 786 18.10 -27.32 -25.13
C VAL A 786 18.57 -28.61 -24.47
N GLU A 787 18.68 -29.68 -25.25
CA GLU A 787 19.35 -30.91 -24.83
C GLU A 787 20.82 -30.85 -25.24
N PHE A 788 21.70 -30.86 -24.25
CA PHE A 788 23.14 -30.95 -24.49
C PHE A 788 23.51 -32.42 -24.65
N SER A 789 23.80 -32.86 -25.88
CA SER A 789 24.47 -34.14 -26.09
C SER A 789 25.90 -34.02 -25.55
N SER A 790 26.30 -34.96 -24.69
CA SER A 790 27.70 -35.07 -24.26
C SER A 790 28.60 -35.29 -25.48
N SER A 791 29.80 -34.68 -25.45
CA SER A 791 31.05 -35.20 -26.04
C SER A 791 31.56 -34.71 -27.41
N HIS A 792 31.75 -33.40 -27.61
CA HIS A 792 32.84 -32.92 -28.50
C HIS A 792 33.59 -31.73 -27.85
N LYS A 793 34.66 -32.02 -27.10
CA LYS A 793 35.53 -30.97 -26.50
C LYS A 793 36.19 -30.10 -27.57
N ASP A 794 36.38 -30.64 -28.77
CA ASP A 794 37.08 -29.97 -29.87
C ASP A 794 36.22 -28.88 -30.54
N GLU A 795 34.89 -28.96 -30.42
CA GLU A 795 33.93 -28.00 -31.00
C GLU A 795 33.39 -26.99 -29.96
N THR A 796 33.97 -26.98 -28.75
CA THR A 796 33.41 -26.27 -27.60
C THR A 796 34.46 -25.36 -26.95
N LEU A 797 34.12 -24.09 -26.78
CA LEU A 797 34.93 -23.12 -26.03
C LEU A 797 34.78 -23.32 -24.53
N CYS A 798 33.53 -23.47 -24.06
CA CYS A 798 33.18 -23.48 -22.64
C CYS A 798 32.01 -24.42 -22.35
N TYR A 799 32.10 -25.16 -21.26
CA TYR A 799 30.97 -25.90 -20.68
C TYR A 799 30.96 -25.73 -19.16
N SER A 800 29.76 -25.52 -18.60
CA SER A 800 29.55 -25.45 -17.16
C SER A 800 28.21 -26.08 -16.76
N ASP A 801 28.18 -26.72 -15.60
CA ASP A 801 26.94 -27.09 -14.88
C ASP A 801 26.57 -26.09 -13.76
N GLN A 802 27.16 -24.89 -13.82
CA GLN A 802 26.81 -23.71 -13.03
C GLN A 802 26.61 -22.52 -13.96
N VAL A 803 25.39 -22.36 -14.45
CA VAL A 803 25.03 -21.29 -15.40
C VAL A 803 23.77 -20.54 -14.97
N LEU A 804 23.63 -19.32 -15.48
CA LEU A 804 22.41 -18.51 -15.36
C LEU A 804 21.99 -17.94 -16.70
N GLY A 805 20.71 -17.62 -16.78
CA GLY A 805 20.03 -17.32 -18.03
C GLY A 805 19.39 -18.58 -18.62
N ASN A 806 18.68 -18.42 -19.72
CA ASN A 806 18.01 -19.52 -20.40
C ASN A 806 17.70 -19.16 -21.85
N GLY A 807 18.39 -19.73 -22.83
CA GLY A 807 18.19 -19.36 -24.23
C GLY A 807 19.43 -19.60 -25.08
N ILE A 808 19.39 -19.06 -26.30
CA ILE A 808 20.41 -19.21 -27.33
C ILE A 808 20.84 -17.83 -27.82
N VAL A 809 22.15 -17.57 -27.91
CA VAL A 809 22.76 -16.33 -28.45
C VAL A 809 23.79 -16.73 -29.50
N ASN A 810 23.61 -16.28 -30.74
CA ASN A 810 24.36 -16.76 -31.92
C ASN A 810 25.04 -15.62 -32.71
N ASP A 811 25.09 -14.41 -32.16
CA ASP A 811 25.54 -13.18 -32.83
C ASP A 811 26.83 -12.59 -32.21
N ILE A 812 27.54 -13.35 -31.36
CA ILE A 812 28.75 -12.88 -30.68
C ILE A 812 29.99 -13.22 -31.50
N GLN A 813 30.69 -12.23 -32.05
CA GLN A 813 31.98 -12.41 -32.74
C GLN A 813 33.18 -11.89 -31.95
N ASP A 814 32.95 -11.00 -30.99
CA ASP A 814 34.01 -10.34 -30.23
C ASP A 814 34.11 -10.91 -28.81
N ILE A 815 35.34 -11.15 -28.36
CA ILE A 815 35.66 -11.63 -27.03
C ILE A 815 36.57 -10.63 -26.33
N VAL A 816 36.16 -10.18 -25.16
CA VAL A 816 36.99 -9.44 -24.21
C VAL A 816 37.44 -10.42 -23.13
N VAL A 817 38.74 -10.69 -23.05
CA VAL A 817 39.29 -11.68 -22.11
C VAL A 817 40.37 -11.07 -21.24
N ILE A 818 40.26 -11.26 -19.92
CA ILE A 818 41.31 -10.94 -18.97
C ILE A 818 42.40 -12.01 -19.13
N ASP A 819 43.60 -11.59 -19.50
CA ASP A 819 44.71 -12.48 -19.78
C ASP A 819 45.20 -13.15 -18.48
N ARG A 820 45.25 -14.49 -18.52
CA ARG A 820 45.65 -15.32 -17.38
C ARG A 820 47.11 -15.15 -17.00
N ASP A 821 47.96 -14.85 -17.96
CA ASP A 821 49.40 -14.79 -17.73
C ASP A 821 49.84 -13.44 -17.14
N THR A 822 49.09 -12.38 -17.42
CA THR A 822 49.35 -11.04 -16.87
C THR A 822 48.48 -10.68 -15.66
N PHE A 823 47.46 -11.50 -15.33
CA PHE A 823 46.54 -11.24 -14.22
C PHE A 823 47.25 -11.06 -12.87
N ASP A 824 47.07 -9.88 -12.26
CA ASP A 824 47.54 -9.56 -10.91
C ASP A 824 46.37 -9.11 -10.02
N ARG A 825 46.21 -9.78 -8.88
CA ARG A 825 45.20 -9.47 -7.85
C ARG A 825 45.40 -8.09 -7.22
N SER A 826 46.62 -7.56 -7.22
CA SER A 826 46.90 -6.21 -6.73
C SER A 826 46.42 -5.12 -7.69
N GLN A 827 46.19 -5.47 -8.96
CA GLN A 827 45.86 -4.54 -10.04
C GLN A 827 44.40 -4.67 -10.53
N THR A 828 43.52 -5.33 -9.79
CA THR A 828 42.12 -5.60 -10.21
C THR A 828 41.34 -4.33 -10.56
N ARG A 829 41.63 -3.19 -9.92
CA ARG A 829 41.03 -1.90 -10.28
C ARG A 829 41.48 -1.39 -11.65
N LYS A 830 42.75 -1.59 -12.01
CA LYS A 830 43.27 -1.24 -13.34
C LYS A 830 42.69 -2.18 -14.40
N ILE A 831 42.57 -3.47 -14.09
CA ILE A 831 41.89 -4.46 -14.95
C ILE A 831 40.44 -4.02 -15.22
N ALA A 832 39.70 -3.59 -14.19
CA ALA A 832 38.33 -3.08 -14.35
C ALA A 832 38.26 -1.85 -15.30
N GLN A 833 39.24 -0.94 -15.24
CA GLN A 833 39.33 0.20 -16.16
C GLN A 833 39.58 -0.22 -17.61
N GLU A 834 40.40 -1.26 -17.85
CA GLU A 834 40.64 -1.79 -19.19
C GLU A 834 39.40 -2.50 -19.77
N VAL A 835 38.68 -3.27 -18.94
CA VAL A 835 37.39 -3.87 -19.33
C VAL A 835 36.40 -2.77 -19.70
N LYS A 836 36.31 -1.71 -18.89
CA LYS A 836 35.45 -0.55 -19.16
C LYS A 836 35.78 0.13 -20.49
N HIS A 837 37.07 0.32 -20.79
CA HIS A 837 37.51 0.90 -22.07
C HIS A 837 36.98 0.09 -23.26
N TYR A 838 37.15 -1.24 -23.24
CA TYR A 838 36.63 -2.09 -24.30
C TYR A 838 35.12 -2.08 -24.40
N ASN A 839 34.42 -2.07 -23.26
CA ASN A 839 32.97 -1.94 -23.25
C ASN A 839 32.52 -0.63 -23.91
N GLU A 840 33.16 0.51 -23.60
CA GLU A 840 32.83 1.82 -24.21
C GLU A 840 33.02 1.76 -25.74
N VAL A 841 34.16 1.25 -26.22
CA VAL A 841 34.46 1.13 -27.67
C VAL A 841 33.46 0.23 -28.40
N LEU A 842 33.19 -0.97 -27.87
CA LEU A 842 32.30 -1.94 -28.52
C LEU A 842 30.84 -1.50 -28.48
N THR A 843 30.43 -0.84 -27.39
CA THR A 843 29.07 -0.30 -27.26
C THR A 843 28.81 0.83 -28.24
N GLU A 844 29.75 1.76 -28.42
CA GLU A 844 29.61 2.85 -29.41
C GLU A 844 29.38 2.33 -30.83
N GLN A 845 29.90 1.14 -31.12
CA GLN A 845 29.77 0.45 -32.40
C GLN A 845 28.55 -0.52 -32.45
N ASN A 846 27.79 -0.64 -31.35
CA ASN A 846 26.70 -1.62 -31.18
C ASN A 846 27.14 -3.08 -31.40
N ILE A 847 28.37 -3.43 -31.01
CA ILE A 847 28.93 -4.77 -31.17
C ILE A 847 28.71 -5.58 -29.88
N PRO A 848 27.94 -6.68 -29.90
CA PRO A 848 27.79 -7.57 -28.75
C PRO A 848 29.05 -8.41 -28.54
N TYR A 849 29.43 -8.64 -27.29
CA TYR A 849 30.65 -9.39 -26.97
C TYR A 849 30.48 -10.40 -25.82
N LEU A 850 31.41 -11.36 -25.78
CA LEU A 850 31.63 -12.30 -24.68
C LEU A 850 32.71 -11.76 -23.74
N LEU A 851 32.42 -11.65 -22.44
CA LEU A 851 33.41 -11.28 -21.42
C LEU A 851 33.92 -12.53 -20.70
N ILE A 852 35.24 -12.71 -20.65
CA ILE A 852 35.90 -13.79 -19.90
C ILE A 852 36.75 -13.16 -18.80
N THR A 853 36.43 -13.48 -17.55
CA THR A 853 37.07 -12.90 -16.37
C THR A 853 37.73 -13.97 -15.47
N LEU A 854 38.70 -13.52 -14.69
CA LEU A 854 39.40 -14.28 -13.67
C LEU A 854 39.05 -13.69 -12.30
N GLY A 855 38.46 -14.50 -11.42
CA GLY A 855 37.88 -13.95 -10.19
C GLY A 855 36.38 -13.69 -10.31
N ARG A 856 35.76 -13.30 -9.19
CA ARG A 856 34.36 -12.86 -9.11
C ARG A 856 34.20 -11.47 -9.69
N LEU A 857 33.39 -11.35 -10.73
CA LEU A 857 33.03 -10.10 -11.36
C LEU A 857 32.09 -9.29 -10.45
N GLY A 858 32.37 -8.00 -10.32
CA GLY A 858 31.58 -7.09 -9.48
C GLY A 858 31.85 -7.20 -7.98
N SER A 859 32.91 -7.91 -7.57
CA SER A 859 33.37 -7.93 -6.18
C SER A 859 34.33 -6.77 -5.90
N PHE A 860 34.07 -6.03 -4.82
CA PHE A 860 34.97 -4.95 -4.34
C PHE A 860 36.14 -5.45 -3.48
N ASP A 861 36.17 -6.73 -3.13
CA ASP A 861 37.35 -7.38 -2.55
C ASP A 861 38.36 -7.74 -3.66
N PRO A 862 39.56 -7.11 -3.70
CA PRO A 862 40.59 -7.37 -4.71
C PRO A 862 41.10 -8.82 -4.71
N TRP A 863 40.96 -9.54 -3.59
CA TRP A 863 41.39 -10.93 -3.48
C TRP A 863 40.36 -11.91 -4.02
N LEU A 864 39.10 -11.48 -4.14
CA LEU A 864 37.98 -12.29 -4.62
C LEU A 864 37.74 -12.10 -6.13
N GLY A 865 37.94 -10.89 -6.67
CA GLY A 865 37.84 -10.67 -8.12
C GLY A 865 37.97 -9.23 -8.60
N VAL A 866 37.26 -8.91 -9.69
CA VAL A 866 37.42 -7.66 -10.44
C VAL A 866 36.23 -6.71 -10.17
N PRO A 867 36.48 -5.51 -9.62
CA PRO A 867 35.43 -4.58 -9.18
C PRO A 867 34.87 -3.77 -10.35
N VAL A 868 34.06 -4.41 -11.20
CA VAL A 868 33.31 -3.72 -12.26
C VAL A 868 31.89 -3.39 -11.79
N HIS A 869 31.41 -2.20 -12.14
CA HIS A 869 29.98 -1.91 -12.07
C HIS A 869 29.25 -2.37 -13.34
N TRP A 870 27.93 -2.50 -13.28
CA TRP A 870 27.13 -2.99 -14.39
C TRP A 870 27.26 -2.13 -15.66
N GLU A 871 27.19 -0.80 -15.49
CA GLU A 871 27.31 0.18 -16.57
C GLU A 871 28.66 0.13 -17.30
N GLU A 872 29.67 -0.50 -16.70
CA GLU A 872 31.02 -0.66 -17.26
C GLU A 872 31.14 -1.91 -18.14
N ILE A 873 30.13 -2.78 -18.16
CA ILE A 873 30.08 -3.99 -18.99
C ILE A 873 28.73 -4.16 -19.72
N ALA A 874 27.91 -3.11 -19.79
CA ALA A 874 26.51 -3.21 -20.22
C ALA A 874 26.30 -3.67 -21.67
N GLY A 875 27.34 -3.65 -22.53
CA GLY A 875 27.29 -4.21 -23.89
C GLY A 875 27.45 -5.74 -23.96
N VAL A 876 27.77 -6.40 -22.86
CA VAL A 876 28.06 -7.85 -22.83
C VAL A 876 26.78 -8.69 -23.06
N LYS A 877 26.90 -9.81 -23.79
CA LYS A 877 25.80 -10.77 -24.01
C LYS A 877 26.00 -12.12 -23.31
N ALA A 878 27.25 -12.47 -23.04
CA ALA A 878 27.60 -13.63 -22.25
C ALA A 878 28.86 -13.36 -21.40
N ILE A 879 28.91 -13.91 -20.18
CA ILE A 879 30.01 -13.77 -19.23
C ILE A 879 30.49 -15.15 -18.81
N ILE A 880 31.80 -15.37 -18.80
CA ILE A 880 32.45 -16.55 -18.21
C ILE A 880 33.34 -16.09 -17.06
N GLU A 881 32.99 -16.50 -15.84
CA GLU A 881 33.86 -16.38 -14.68
C GLU A 881 34.68 -17.64 -14.50
N SER A 882 36.00 -17.50 -14.45
CA SER A 882 36.89 -18.61 -14.15
C SER A 882 37.60 -18.42 -12.81
N GLY A 883 37.71 -19.51 -12.05
CA GLY A 883 38.55 -19.57 -10.85
C GLY A 883 40.02 -19.25 -11.13
N ILE A 884 40.69 -18.63 -10.16
CA ILE A 884 42.12 -18.31 -10.21
C ILE A 884 42.90 -19.45 -9.55
N ARG A 885 43.58 -20.30 -10.34
CA ARG A 885 44.34 -21.47 -9.86
C ARG A 885 43.47 -22.48 -9.07
N GLU A 886 43.86 -22.87 -7.85
CA GLU A 886 43.13 -23.80 -6.96
C GLU A 886 41.94 -23.16 -6.23
N MET A 887 41.68 -21.87 -6.47
CA MET A 887 40.61 -21.14 -5.78
C MET A 887 39.26 -21.43 -6.41
N VAL A 888 38.35 -21.98 -5.61
CA VAL A 888 36.93 -22.07 -5.95
C VAL A 888 36.28 -20.72 -5.67
N ILE A 889 35.65 -20.15 -6.69
CA ILE A 889 34.84 -18.95 -6.54
C ILE A 889 33.40 -19.41 -6.42
N GLU A 890 32.78 -19.14 -5.28
CA GLU A 890 31.34 -19.36 -5.15
C GLU A 890 30.58 -18.28 -5.92
N PRO A 891 29.56 -18.65 -6.71
CA PRO A 891 28.79 -17.69 -7.47
C PRO A 891 28.14 -16.62 -6.57
N SER A 892 28.32 -15.37 -6.93
CA SER A 892 27.72 -14.22 -6.24
C SER A 892 26.22 -14.12 -6.51
N GLN A 893 25.37 -14.74 -5.70
CA GLN A 893 23.91 -14.58 -5.90
C GLN A 893 23.33 -13.32 -5.24
N ALA A 894 24.07 -12.61 -4.37
CA ALA A 894 23.50 -11.59 -3.48
C ALA A 894 23.62 -10.13 -3.94
N SER A 895 24.36 -9.84 -5.02
CA SER A 895 24.63 -8.46 -5.45
C SER A 895 23.59 -7.93 -6.45
N HIS A 896 23.40 -6.61 -6.48
CA HIS A 896 22.60 -5.91 -7.52
C HIS A 896 23.05 -6.28 -8.94
N PHE A 897 24.36 -6.48 -9.11
CA PHE A 897 24.97 -6.98 -10.34
C PHE A 897 24.24 -8.22 -10.90
N PHE A 898 23.90 -9.18 -10.04
CA PHE A 898 23.27 -10.44 -10.44
C PHE A 898 21.82 -10.26 -10.92
N GLN A 899 21.10 -9.29 -10.35
CA GLN A 899 19.75 -8.96 -10.82
C GLN A 899 19.79 -8.41 -12.24
N ASN A 900 20.80 -7.59 -12.55
CA ASN A 900 20.97 -7.03 -13.89
C ASN A 900 21.29 -8.14 -14.90
N VAL A 901 22.17 -9.09 -14.56
CA VAL A 901 22.47 -10.26 -15.42
C VAL A 901 21.20 -11.03 -15.80
N SER A 902 20.32 -11.30 -14.82
CA SER A 902 19.04 -12.01 -15.09
C SER A 902 18.10 -11.18 -15.99
N SER A 903 17.92 -9.90 -15.66
CA SER A 903 16.95 -9.03 -16.35
C SER A 903 17.37 -8.62 -17.76
N PHE A 904 18.65 -8.27 -17.96
CA PHE A 904 19.23 -7.95 -19.28
C PHE A 904 19.58 -9.16 -20.10
N LYS A 905 19.08 -10.33 -19.70
CA LYS A 905 19.04 -11.48 -20.56
C LYS A 905 20.45 -12.07 -20.88
N ILE A 906 21.43 -11.84 -20.01
CA ILE A 906 22.83 -12.23 -20.22
C ILE A 906 23.05 -13.69 -19.84
N GLY A 907 23.81 -14.40 -20.67
CA GLY A 907 24.29 -15.74 -20.34
C GLY A 907 25.45 -15.70 -19.35
N TYR A 908 25.36 -16.38 -18.22
CA TYR A 908 26.41 -16.36 -17.20
C TYR A 908 26.93 -17.77 -16.93
N PHE A 909 28.25 -17.94 -16.95
CA PHE A 909 28.92 -19.23 -16.78
C PHE A 909 29.95 -19.15 -15.66
N THR A 910 29.86 -20.01 -14.66
CA THR A 910 30.88 -20.12 -13.61
C THR A 910 31.72 -21.38 -13.84
N ILE A 911 33.03 -21.22 -13.94
CA ILE A 911 34.00 -22.30 -14.17
C ILE A 911 34.77 -22.57 -12.89
N ASN A 912 34.44 -23.68 -12.23
CA ASN A 912 35.14 -24.17 -11.06
C ASN A 912 36.32 -25.06 -11.52
N PRO A 913 37.58 -24.67 -11.24
CA PRO A 913 38.76 -25.45 -11.63
C PRO A 913 38.81 -26.86 -11.02
N LEU A 914 38.15 -27.06 -9.87
CA LEU A 914 38.10 -28.36 -9.18
C LEU A 914 37.01 -29.29 -9.73
N ASN A 915 36.01 -28.77 -10.46
CA ASN A 915 34.97 -29.60 -11.05
C ASN A 915 35.41 -30.11 -12.44
N LYS A 916 35.71 -31.41 -12.53
CA LYS A 916 36.15 -32.06 -13.78
C LYS A 916 35.15 -31.97 -14.95
N LYS A 917 33.88 -31.65 -14.67
CA LYS A 917 32.87 -31.43 -15.70
C LYS A 917 33.00 -30.07 -16.37
N HIS A 918 33.47 -29.05 -15.66
CA HIS A 918 33.62 -27.70 -16.19
C HIS A 918 34.89 -27.62 -17.02
N PHE A 919 34.86 -26.87 -18.11
CA PHE A 919 36.09 -26.50 -18.80
C PHE A 919 35.92 -25.20 -19.58
N LEU A 920 37.04 -24.50 -19.70
CA LEU A 920 37.24 -23.35 -20.58
C LEU A 920 38.53 -23.60 -21.38
N ASN A 921 38.47 -23.50 -22.71
CA ASN A 921 39.59 -23.81 -23.57
C ASN A 921 40.64 -22.67 -23.61
N TRP A 922 41.42 -22.54 -22.55
CA TRP A 922 42.50 -21.54 -22.44
C TRP A 922 43.56 -21.67 -23.54
N LYS A 923 43.85 -22.89 -24.02
CA LYS A 923 44.81 -23.11 -25.11
C LYS A 923 44.33 -22.49 -26.41
N TRP A 924 43.04 -22.63 -26.70
CA TRP A 924 42.43 -22.02 -27.88
C TRP A 924 42.41 -20.49 -27.78
N LEU A 925 42.06 -19.93 -26.61
CA LEU A 925 42.08 -18.47 -26.37
C LEU A 925 43.49 -17.87 -26.50
N ALA A 926 44.52 -18.60 -26.06
CA ALA A 926 45.90 -18.18 -26.20
C ALA A 926 46.40 -18.21 -27.67
N ALA A 927 45.80 -19.07 -28.51
CA ALA A 927 46.19 -19.22 -29.92
C ALA A 927 45.52 -18.22 -30.87
N GLN A 928 44.48 -17.49 -30.43
CA GLN A 928 43.82 -16.47 -31.28
C GLN A 928 44.65 -15.20 -31.39
N ASN A 929 44.55 -14.53 -32.54
CA ASN A 929 45.16 -13.21 -32.75
C ASN A 929 44.34 -12.12 -32.04
N ASP A 930 45.03 -11.18 -31.43
CA ASP A 930 44.41 -10.03 -30.79
C ASP A 930 44.04 -8.98 -31.85
N GLN A 931 42.77 -8.56 -31.87
CA GLN A 931 42.34 -7.36 -32.61
C GLN A 931 42.97 -6.12 -31.98
N SER A 932 43.01 -6.09 -30.64
CA SER A 932 43.77 -5.11 -29.85
C SER A 932 44.06 -5.66 -28.45
N ARG A 933 45.05 -5.09 -27.76
CA ARG A 933 45.51 -5.56 -26.44
C ARG A 933 45.94 -4.40 -25.55
N LEU A 934 45.53 -4.45 -24.28
CA LEU A 934 45.99 -3.59 -23.18
C LEU A 934 46.90 -4.40 -22.24
N ASP A 935 47.26 -3.85 -21.06
CA ASP A 935 48.23 -4.49 -20.17
C ASP A 935 47.70 -5.84 -19.62
N PHE A 936 46.40 -5.91 -19.32
CA PHE A 936 45.76 -7.08 -18.72
C PHE A 936 44.61 -7.66 -19.54
N VAL A 937 44.00 -6.88 -20.43
CA VAL A 937 42.81 -7.30 -21.18
C VAL A 937 43.11 -7.39 -22.68
N ARG A 938 42.66 -8.47 -23.31
CA ARG A 938 42.76 -8.73 -24.75
C ARG A 938 41.39 -8.64 -25.40
N HIS A 939 41.34 -8.09 -26.60
CA HIS A 939 40.17 -8.06 -27.47
C HIS A 939 40.43 -8.94 -28.70
N ILE A 940 39.59 -9.95 -28.90
CA ILE A 940 39.71 -10.95 -29.97
C ILE A 940 38.47 -10.87 -30.84
N HIS A 941 38.66 -10.73 -32.16
CA HIS A 941 37.58 -10.76 -33.15
C HIS A 941 37.59 -12.08 -33.92
N LEU A 942 36.43 -12.74 -34.03
CA LEU A 942 36.28 -14.02 -34.70
C LEU A 942 35.63 -13.87 -36.09
N GLN A 943 36.07 -14.70 -37.04
CA GLN A 943 35.48 -14.74 -38.39
C GLN A 943 34.05 -15.29 -38.40
N GLN A 944 33.73 -16.20 -37.47
CA GLN A 944 32.41 -16.80 -37.31
C GLN A 944 31.91 -16.55 -35.87
N PRO A 945 30.60 -16.33 -35.67
CA PRO A 945 30.06 -16.07 -34.35
C PRO A 945 30.12 -17.31 -33.45
N LEU A 946 30.05 -17.09 -32.14
CA LEU A 946 29.89 -18.13 -31.13
C LEU A 946 28.41 -18.47 -30.93
N ASN A 947 28.13 -19.75 -30.71
CA ASN A 947 26.82 -20.24 -30.31
C ASN A 947 26.80 -20.49 -28.80
N VAL A 948 26.16 -19.59 -28.06
CA VAL A 948 25.94 -19.69 -26.61
C VAL A 948 24.58 -20.33 -26.37
N SER A 949 24.55 -21.45 -25.65
CA SER A 949 23.33 -22.18 -25.33
C SER A 949 23.24 -22.46 -23.83
N ILE A 950 22.13 -22.10 -23.19
CA ILE A 950 21.96 -22.18 -21.73
C ILE A 950 20.60 -22.77 -21.38
N ASN A 951 20.61 -23.78 -20.51
CA ASN A 951 19.41 -24.34 -19.88
C ASN A 951 19.47 -24.09 -18.36
N GLY A 952 18.85 -22.99 -17.93
CA GLY A 952 18.84 -22.58 -16.53
C GLY A 952 18.02 -23.49 -15.62
N ARG A 953 17.22 -24.42 -16.15
CA ARG A 953 16.46 -25.40 -15.32
C ARG A 953 17.29 -26.61 -14.95
N LYS A 954 18.13 -27.07 -15.89
CA LYS A 954 19.09 -28.17 -15.66
C LYS A 954 20.45 -27.66 -15.18
N ASN A 955 20.59 -26.35 -14.99
CA ASN A 955 21.83 -25.66 -14.64
C ASN A 955 23.00 -26.00 -15.57
N ASN A 956 22.78 -26.28 -16.86
CA ASN A 956 23.88 -26.55 -17.79
C ASN A 956 23.89 -25.62 -18.99
N GLY A 957 25.10 -25.29 -19.46
CA GLY A 957 25.30 -24.44 -20.62
C GLY A 957 26.57 -24.80 -21.37
N LYS A 958 26.57 -24.44 -22.66
CA LYS A 958 27.66 -24.69 -23.61
C LYS A 958 27.87 -23.45 -24.49
N ILE A 959 29.12 -23.11 -24.75
CA ILE A 959 29.52 -22.16 -25.79
C ILE A 959 30.32 -22.94 -26.83
N SER A 960 29.79 -23.06 -28.04
CA SER A 960 30.42 -23.75 -29.17
C SER A 960 30.88 -22.77 -30.24
N PHE A 961 31.90 -23.19 -30.99
CA PHE A 961 32.24 -22.56 -32.26
C PHE A 961 31.09 -22.80 -33.25
N ALA A 962 30.79 -21.85 -34.12
CA ALA A 962 29.78 -22.01 -35.16
C ALA A 962 30.22 -22.94 -36.29
#